data_AF-A0A413K1L8-F1
#
_entry.id   AF-A0A413K1L8-F1
#
_cell.length_a   1.000
_cell.length_b   1.000
_cell.length_c   1.000
_cell.angle_alpha   90.00
_cell.angle_beta   90.00
_cell.angle_gamma   90.00
#
_symmetry.space_group_name_H-M   'P 1'
#
loop_
_entity.id
_entity.type
_entity.pdbx_description
1 polymer ?
#
loop_
_entity_poly.entity_id
_entity_poly.type
_entity_poly.pdbx_seq_one_letter_code
_entity_poly.pdbx_strand_id
1 'polypeptide(L)'
;MRTFRLGVFLGGKVLPRACFSLFVISTICISSCEDDLKRDKTFTSISFTPEIQAGWGTLARSMTGTDMPRGSVSPLQGGRTPLYLHTLYTDSIAVSSFSKGEDAAARMTRAARVSAENMYDHFGVSAYAYTGDWDESRTTPSYFHNATATRSGSDYTLSSAYYWPGASYKMRFFAYAPKENARYVFSGQGQAGSPRISVTVPEEVGQQEDLLVARSAELNGNSNTAVALTFNHALTAVRFVCGNDMRGGTVKQVRLKNVYSKGTYNMGTQTWSGLDTPATFSQTLDKVTTGTADEALTSEAQTFMMLPQRLPEDAQIEVLFTDDTHTDHTLTADIKGSEWPMGKTVTYKISSSSLNWTYTLDVTALADFTYTGGTQQYRVTSYRQNAQGEKEAAEWTTQYAEDGTTWTDTKPVWLTAFTASGTGGDSAQPCDATVEAQTGISNDLHTAALKAATAKGSETTPYNLSSSTGGSSVENTANCYVVSAPGYYSLPLVYGNAIKNAATNASAYTSTATGNNILNPFINHAGNGITDPYISGNGCTPAKAELVWQDTMNLVTDIKYNAGYNGGNISFKVDRSSIRQGNAVIAIKDASDAILWSWHVWVTDEDINNVIEITNHQNVKYNFMPVNLGQCDGNTITYEERSCKVKFTAGDQSKEITIKQLARVIATQDNNPYYEWGRKDPFYPSNGMDNTTKIWYDKEGMPSTDNPAKANLSTGAACIKNYILNPNVMHATNTADKLYLNLWAANNSSVSFSASPTTKTIYDPCPVGFRLPAANAFSGFTTTGESVESVSEINGFYDDNRIGWHLYTDATKIRTIFFPLSGWRNYVNSAVKGVKDWGNYWYGVPYDMQDAQGMDIGKEYLRNKNKTHRAFAGNIRPCQD
;
A
#
# COMPACT_ATOMS: atom_id res chain seq x y z
N MET A 1 50.96 -55.81 -19.86
CA MET A 1 51.25 -55.15 -18.58
C MET A 1 49.92 -54.81 -17.93
N ARG A 2 49.29 -55.80 -17.28
CA ARG A 2 49.27 -55.96 -15.80
C ARG A 2 48.73 -54.68 -15.13
N THR A 3 47.45 -54.56 -14.76
CA THR A 3 46.45 -55.62 -14.53
C THR A 3 45.01 -55.05 -14.60
N PHE A 4 44.27 -55.58 -15.58
CA PHE A 4 42.83 -55.88 -15.68
C PHE A 4 41.71 -54.83 -15.44
N ARG A 5 41.12 -54.41 -16.57
CA ARG A 5 39.69 -54.12 -16.77
C ARG A 5 38.88 -55.43 -16.89
N LEU A 6 37.67 -55.45 -16.34
CA LEU A 6 36.44 -56.16 -16.78
C LEU A 6 35.30 -55.61 -15.87
N GLY A 7 34.25 -54.90 -16.33
CA GLY A 7 33.07 -55.38 -17.06
C GLY A 7 32.20 -56.28 -16.17
N VAL A 8 30.88 -56.13 -15.91
CA VAL A 8 29.73 -55.45 -16.55
C VAL A 8 28.52 -55.55 -15.57
N PHE A 9 27.66 -54.52 -15.55
CA PHE A 9 26.23 -54.39 -15.16
C PHE A 9 25.58 -55.25 -14.05
N LEU A 10 24.88 -54.58 -13.11
CA LEU A 10 23.39 -54.62 -12.94
C LEU A 10 22.90 -53.60 -11.89
N GLY A 11 21.63 -53.18 -12.05
CA GLY A 11 21.05 -51.96 -11.49
C GLY A 11 20.76 -51.94 -9.98
N GLY A 12 20.39 -50.75 -9.49
CA GLY A 12 19.66 -50.59 -8.24
C GLY A 12 20.05 -49.37 -7.39
N LYS A 13 19.28 -48.28 -7.55
CA LYS A 13 18.97 -47.18 -6.60
C LYS A 13 20.04 -46.76 -5.57
N VAL A 14 20.50 -45.50 -5.67
CA VAL A 14 21.43 -44.87 -4.71
C VAL A 14 20.79 -43.66 -4.01
N LEU A 15 20.64 -43.79 -2.69
CA LEU A 15 21.10 -42.87 -1.63
C LEU A 15 22.05 -43.73 -0.75
N PRO A 16 22.83 -43.24 0.22
CA PRO A 16 23.41 -41.91 0.50
C PRO A 16 24.90 -42.00 0.97
N ARG A 17 25.43 -40.93 1.58
CA ARG A 17 26.57 -40.84 2.54
C ARG A 17 28.02 -40.74 2.01
N ALA A 18 28.52 -39.51 2.09
CA ALA A 18 29.70 -39.04 2.86
C ALA A 18 31.04 -39.82 2.84
N CYS A 19 32.11 -39.15 2.35
CA CYS A 19 33.46 -39.08 2.95
C CYS A 19 34.25 -37.92 2.30
N PHE A 20 34.72 -36.92 3.07
CA PHE A 20 36.11 -36.69 3.53
C PHE A 20 37.12 -36.32 2.41
N SER A 21 38.05 -35.36 2.48
CA SER A 21 38.42 -34.20 3.31
C SER A 21 39.76 -33.63 2.75
N LEU A 22 40.15 -32.40 3.18
CA LEU A 22 41.44 -31.67 3.07
C LEU A 22 41.65 -30.69 1.88
N PHE A 23 42.10 -29.43 2.04
CA PHE A 23 42.45 -28.56 3.19
C PHE A 23 42.63 -27.08 2.70
N VAL A 24 42.02 -26.09 3.40
CA VAL A 24 42.56 -24.78 3.90
C VAL A 24 42.87 -23.65 2.86
N ILE A 25 42.38 -22.39 2.96
CA ILE A 25 42.51 -21.32 4.00
C ILE A 25 41.37 -20.27 3.94
N SER A 26 40.89 -19.87 5.15
CA SER A 26 40.27 -18.62 5.70
C SER A 26 39.46 -17.64 4.80
N THR A 27 38.37 -16.98 5.22
CA THR A 27 38.08 -16.39 6.54
C THR A 27 36.55 -16.25 6.70
N ILE A 28 36.07 -16.42 7.94
CA ILE A 28 34.69 -16.68 8.34
C ILE A 28 33.84 -15.41 8.40
N CYS A 29 32.69 -15.41 7.72
CA CYS A 29 31.51 -14.59 8.07
C CYS A 29 30.26 -15.45 7.79
N ILE A 30 29.66 -16.04 8.82
CA ILE A 30 28.30 -16.58 8.75
C ILE A 30 27.54 -16.17 10.01
N SER A 31 26.37 -15.61 9.76
CA SER A 31 25.26 -15.43 10.70
C SER A 31 24.93 -16.73 11.44
N SER A 32 24.94 -16.66 12.77
CA SER A 32 24.27 -17.65 13.61
C SER A 32 22.95 -17.03 14.07
N CYS A 33 21.85 -17.73 13.89
CA CYS A 33 20.72 -17.58 14.78
C CYS A 33 21.22 -17.92 16.19
N GLU A 34 21.38 -16.93 17.05
CA GLU A 34 21.30 -17.16 18.48
C GLU A 34 19.94 -16.63 18.95
N ASP A 35 19.11 -17.56 19.38
CA ASP A 35 18.17 -17.31 20.47
C ASP A 35 18.97 -16.65 21.60
N ASP A 36 18.93 -15.32 21.69
CA ASP A 36 19.25 -14.65 22.94
C ASP A 36 18.10 -14.94 23.90
N LEU A 37 18.17 -16.15 24.48
CA LEU A 37 17.84 -16.34 25.88
C LEU A 37 18.40 -15.12 26.63
N LYS A 38 17.52 -14.15 26.93
CA LYS A 38 17.71 -13.27 28.07
C LYS A 38 17.87 -14.21 29.25
N ARG A 39 19.11 -14.60 29.54
CA ARG A 39 19.50 -15.01 30.87
C ARG A 39 19.01 -13.87 31.74
N ASP A 40 17.96 -14.15 32.50
CA ASP A 40 17.65 -13.39 33.71
C ASP A 40 18.95 -13.32 34.49
N LYS A 41 19.67 -12.19 34.35
CA LYS A 41 20.72 -11.85 35.29
C LYS A 41 19.99 -11.66 36.61
N THR A 42 19.92 -12.72 37.40
CA THR A 42 19.58 -12.66 38.81
C THR A 42 20.71 -11.90 39.48
N PHE A 43 20.58 -10.57 39.47
CA PHE A 43 21.45 -9.70 40.24
C PHE A 43 21.18 -10.00 41.71
N THR A 44 22.07 -10.73 42.37
CA THR A 44 21.97 -10.95 43.81
C THR A 44 22.19 -9.63 44.57
N SER A 45 22.94 -8.69 43.98
CA SER A 45 23.17 -7.35 44.53
C SER A 45 22.44 -6.25 43.73
N ILE A 46 22.04 -5.17 44.40
CA ILE A 46 21.27 -4.05 43.83
C ILE A 46 22.09 -3.34 42.75
N SER A 47 21.51 -3.23 41.57
CA SER A 47 21.99 -2.46 40.41
C SER A 47 20.88 -1.53 39.90
N PHE A 48 21.23 -0.58 39.04
CA PHE A 48 20.30 0.43 38.52
C PHE A 48 20.32 0.52 37.00
N THR A 49 19.15 0.69 36.41
CA THR A 49 18.95 0.97 34.98
C THR A 49 18.36 2.38 34.83
N PRO A 50 19.18 3.41 34.59
CA PRO A 50 18.69 4.77 34.48
C PRO A 50 18.13 5.10 33.10
N GLU A 51 17.11 5.93 33.06
CA GLU A 51 16.57 6.56 31.86
C GLU A 51 16.36 8.06 32.13
N ILE A 52 16.54 8.92 31.13
CA ILE A 52 16.21 10.36 31.25
C ILE A 52 14.90 10.63 30.55
N GLN A 53 13.93 11.18 31.28
CA GLN A 53 12.64 11.55 30.70
C GLN A 53 12.66 13.02 30.24
N ALA A 54 12.22 13.25 29.00
CA ALA A 54 12.18 14.59 28.42
C ALA A 54 11.15 15.53 29.09
N GLY A 55 10.18 15.00 29.86
CA GLY A 55 9.20 15.81 30.58
C GLY A 55 8.67 15.10 31.81
N TRP A 56 8.22 15.86 32.81
CA TRP A 56 7.64 15.32 34.04
C TRP A 56 6.25 14.70 33.75
N GLY A 57 6.17 13.36 33.72
CA GLY A 57 4.92 12.61 33.49
C GLY A 57 4.16 12.24 34.79
N THR A 58 2.83 12.43 34.75
CA THR A 58 1.75 12.01 35.68
C THR A 58 2.16 11.53 37.09
N LEU A 59 2.25 12.46 38.05
CA LEU A 59 1.86 12.31 39.47
C LEU A 59 2.19 13.56 40.31
N ALA A 60 3.01 14.49 39.80
CA ALA A 60 2.85 15.91 40.10
C ALA A 60 1.75 16.46 39.19
N ARG A 61 0.91 17.40 39.64
CA ARG A 61 -0.11 18.07 38.82
C ARG A 61 0.46 18.41 37.45
N SER A 62 0.09 17.63 36.44
CA SER A 62 0.31 17.93 35.04
C SER A 62 -0.53 19.14 34.74
N MET A 63 0.11 20.29 34.63
CA MET A 63 -0.45 21.44 33.95
C MET A 63 -0.62 21.01 32.49
N THR A 64 -1.84 20.62 32.11
CA THR A 64 -2.22 20.38 30.71
C THR A 64 -1.88 21.62 29.89
N GLY A 65 -1.78 21.54 28.56
CA GLY A 65 -1.39 22.67 27.68
C GLY A 65 -2.19 23.99 27.84
N THR A 66 -3.22 24.00 28.68
CA THR A 66 -3.97 25.18 29.16
C THR A 66 -3.31 25.97 30.30
N ASP A 67 -2.32 25.40 31.01
CA ASP A 67 -1.73 25.97 32.23
C ASP A 67 -0.25 26.41 32.06
N MET A 68 0.36 26.24 30.88
CA MET A 68 1.66 26.87 30.60
C MET A 68 1.53 28.40 30.71
N PRO A 69 2.46 29.10 31.40
CA PRO A 69 2.42 30.55 31.43
C PRO A 69 2.37 31.07 29.98
N ARG A 70 1.35 31.87 29.66
CA ARG A 70 1.23 32.43 28.32
C ARG A 70 2.46 33.28 28.03
N GLY A 71 2.98 33.18 26.81
CA GLY A 71 4.11 33.99 26.39
C GLY A 71 3.82 35.48 26.63
N SER A 72 4.78 36.17 27.24
CA SER A 72 4.67 37.58 27.60
C SER A 72 5.58 38.43 26.74
N VAL A 73 5.29 39.73 26.66
CA VAL A 73 6.15 40.73 26.01
C VAL A 73 6.45 41.82 27.03
N SER A 74 7.72 42.05 27.32
CA SER A 74 8.18 43.15 28.18
C SER A 74 9.03 44.13 27.36
N PRO A 75 8.80 45.45 27.44
CA PRO A 75 9.67 46.42 26.78
C PRO A 75 11.05 46.44 27.45
N LEU A 76 12.10 46.51 26.65
CA LEU A 76 13.48 46.74 27.09
C LEU A 76 13.74 48.26 27.11
N GLN A 77 13.81 48.84 28.30
CA GLN A 77 13.93 50.29 28.53
C GLN A 77 15.40 50.71 28.69
N GLY A 78 15.79 51.87 28.15
CA GLY A 78 17.14 52.44 28.36
C GLY A 78 17.83 53.01 27.12
N GLY A 79 17.35 52.70 25.91
CA GLY A 79 17.90 53.20 24.63
C GLY A 79 16.90 54.07 23.86
N ARG A 80 17.37 54.71 22.77
CA ARG A 80 16.49 55.47 21.84
C ARG A 80 15.62 54.58 20.95
N THR A 81 15.96 53.29 20.86
CA THR A 81 15.29 52.31 20.01
C THR A 81 14.53 51.31 20.89
N PRO A 82 13.21 51.12 20.70
CA PRO A 82 12.46 50.15 21.49
C PRO A 82 12.85 48.72 21.06
N LEU A 83 13.39 47.95 22.00
CA LEU A 83 13.45 46.49 21.89
C LEU A 83 12.42 45.87 22.83
N TYR A 84 12.03 44.63 22.56
CA TYR A 84 11.04 43.87 23.31
C TYR A 84 11.57 42.49 23.62
N LEU A 85 11.26 42.02 24.81
CA LEU A 85 11.60 40.70 25.32
C LEU A 85 10.37 39.81 25.26
N HIS A 86 10.36 38.83 24.36
CA HIS A 86 9.29 37.84 24.24
C HIS A 86 9.66 36.58 25.01
N THR A 87 8.82 36.16 25.94
CA THR A 87 9.05 34.93 26.72
C THR A 87 8.33 33.76 26.09
N LEU A 88 9.05 32.69 25.78
CA LEU A 88 8.51 31.43 25.28
C LEU A 88 8.91 30.29 26.19
N TYR A 89 8.02 29.31 26.34
CA TYR A 89 8.23 28.15 27.19
C TYR A 89 8.17 26.90 26.32
N THR A 90 9.23 26.10 26.32
CA THR A 90 9.24 24.81 25.64
C THR A 90 9.31 23.67 26.64
N ASP A 91 8.59 22.60 26.33
CA ASP A 91 8.65 21.36 27.08
C ASP A 91 10.03 20.72 26.94
N SER A 92 10.53 20.18 28.05
CA SER A 92 11.91 19.73 28.21
C SER A 92 12.95 20.85 28.23
N ILE A 93 14.09 20.56 28.84
CA ILE A 93 15.32 21.27 28.50
C ILE A 93 15.70 20.75 27.11
N ALA A 94 15.12 21.23 25.99
CA ALA A 94 15.22 20.59 24.65
C ALA A 94 16.44 21.04 23.81
N VAL A 95 16.89 20.17 22.89
CA VAL A 95 17.90 20.43 21.84
C VAL A 95 17.16 20.94 20.60
N SER A 96 17.58 22.06 20.04
CA SER A 96 17.24 22.43 18.68
C SER A 96 17.92 21.44 17.73
N SER A 97 17.17 20.84 16.81
CA SER A 97 17.58 19.80 15.85
C SER A 97 18.62 20.23 14.80
N PHE A 98 19.48 21.22 15.08
CA PHE A 98 20.49 21.75 14.17
C PHE A 98 21.89 21.68 14.78
N SER A 99 22.46 20.48 14.84
CA SER A 99 23.90 20.21 14.68
C SER A 99 24.22 18.72 14.88
N LYS A 100 23.96 17.91 13.85
CA LYS A 100 24.68 16.63 13.72
C LYS A 100 26.05 16.94 13.12
N GLY A 101 27.07 17.04 13.97
CA GLY A 101 28.47 17.11 13.59
C GLY A 101 29.28 16.14 14.43
N GLU A 102 30.09 15.32 13.75
CA GLU A 102 31.00 14.34 14.34
C GLU A 102 32.07 15.02 15.20
N ASP A 103 31.89 15.02 16.53
CA ASP A 103 32.99 15.02 17.52
C ASP A 103 32.42 14.84 18.94
N ALA A 104 31.90 13.64 19.22
CA ALA A 104 31.32 13.28 20.52
C ALA A 104 32.36 13.04 21.64
N ALA A 105 33.66 13.20 21.36
CA ALA A 105 34.74 12.88 22.30
C ALA A 105 35.36 14.08 23.02
N ALA A 106 35.00 15.32 22.68
CA ALA A 106 35.62 16.50 23.27
C ALA A 106 34.63 17.66 23.42
N ARG A 107 33.81 17.65 24.50
CA ARG A 107 33.11 18.83 25.08
C ARG A 107 32.28 18.41 26.31
N MET A 108 32.90 18.21 27.47
CA MET A 108 32.19 18.37 28.75
C MET A 108 32.40 19.81 29.24
N THR A 109 31.73 20.77 28.58
CA THR A 109 31.61 22.13 29.12
C THR A 109 30.56 22.11 30.22
N ARG A 110 30.92 22.52 31.44
CA ARG A 110 30.14 22.42 32.70
C ARG A 110 28.90 23.35 32.78
N ALA A 111 28.13 23.40 31.70
CA ALA A 111 26.83 24.07 31.56
C ALA A 111 25.97 23.48 30.42
N ALA A 112 26.46 22.45 29.73
CA ALA A 112 25.74 21.80 28.64
C ALA A 112 24.64 20.88 29.18
N ARG A 113 23.53 20.81 28.44
CA ARG A 113 22.38 19.94 28.73
C ARG A 113 22.79 18.48 28.87
N VAL A 114 22.17 17.76 29.81
CA VAL A 114 22.30 16.29 29.93
C VAL A 114 21.13 15.56 29.24
N SER A 115 21.44 14.46 28.56
CA SER A 115 20.56 13.61 27.76
C SER A 115 20.99 12.15 27.92
N ALA A 116 20.25 11.20 27.34
CA ALA A 116 20.62 9.78 27.39
C ALA A 116 22.03 9.52 26.82
N GLU A 117 22.48 10.32 25.85
CA GLU A 117 23.77 10.17 25.18
C GLU A 117 24.96 10.68 26.01
N ASN A 118 24.72 11.59 26.96
CA ASN A 118 25.76 12.22 27.80
C ASN A 118 25.41 12.25 29.29
N MET A 119 24.61 11.29 29.77
CA MET A 119 24.29 11.11 31.19
C MET A 119 25.57 10.99 32.03
N TYR A 120 25.57 11.58 33.24
CA TYR A 120 26.72 11.56 34.16
C TYR A 120 27.24 10.12 34.41
N ASP A 121 28.57 9.97 34.45
CA ASP A 121 29.22 8.67 34.67
C ASP A 121 28.98 8.08 36.06
N HIS A 122 28.58 8.92 37.02
CA HIS A 122 28.19 8.49 38.35
C HIS A 122 27.09 9.37 38.96
N PHE A 123 26.29 8.79 39.86
CA PHE A 123 25.25 9.49 40.61
C PHE A 123 25.20 9.04 42.08
N GLY A 124 24.62 9.89 42.92
CA GLY A 124 24.37 9.60 44.34
C GLY A 124 23.02 8.91 44.49
N VAL A 125 22.95 7.84 45.28
CA VAL A 125 21.70 7.11 45.55
C VAL A 125 21.58 6.69 47.00
N SER A 126 20.39 6.85 47.57
CA SER A 126 20.04 6.37 48.92
C SER A 126 18.91 5.37 48.84
N ALA A 127 18.97 4.35 49.70
CA ALA A 127 17.98 3.30 49.80
C ALA A 127 17.40 3.23 51.22
N TYR A 128 16.08 3.07 51.26
CA TYR A 128 15.28 2.98 52.47
C TYR A 128 14.67 1.59 52.56
N ALA A 129 14.98 0.85 53.63
CA ALA A 129 14.34 -0.43 53.93
C ALA A 129 13.45 -0.26 55.17
N TYR A 130 12.15 -0.57 55.04
CA TYR A 130 11.19 -0.37 56.13
C TYR A 130 10.11 -1.47 56.14
N THR A 131 9.48 -1.62 57.30
CA THR A 131 8.36 -2.55 57.54
C THR A 131 7.11 -1.75 57.87
N GLY A 132 6.00 -1.99 57.17
CA GLY A 132 4.76 -1.22 57.31
C GLY A 132 4.57 -0.15 56.23
N ASP A 133 3.88 0.94 56.56
CA ASP A 133 3.62 2.05 55.64
C ASP A 133 4.74 3.11 55.68
N TRP A 134 4.93 3.80 54.56
CA TRP A 134 5.91 4.89 54.46
C TRP A 134 5.52 6.08 55.33
N ASP A 135 6.42 6.48 56.23
CA ASP A 135 6.23 7.62 57.13
C ASP A 135 7.32 8.68 56.89
N GLU A 136 6.91 9.83 56.32
CA GLU A 136 7.77 10.99 56.05
C GLU A 136 8.39 11.60 57.32
N SER A 137 7.85 11.33 58.50
CA SER A 137 8.34 11.89 59.77
C SER A 137 9.33 10.98 60.51
N ARG A 138 9.44 9.70 60.12
CA ARG A 138 10.21 8.69 60.88
C ARG A 138 11.16 7.84 60.05
N THR A 139 10.93 7.70 58.74
CA THR A 139 11.70 6.76 57.92
C THR A 139 13.03 7.38 57.52
N THR A 140 14.17 6.83 57.97
CA THR A 140 15.51 7.28 57.57
C THR A 140 16.09 6.37 56.47
N PRO A 141 17.13 6.80 55.72
CA PRO A 141 17.84 5.97 54.74
C PRO A 141 18.62 4.85 55.44
N SER A 142 17.88 3.87 55.95
CA SER A 142 18.31 2.80 56.85
C SER A 142 19.19 1.74 56.18
N TYR A 143 19.13 1.65 54.85
CA TYR A 143 19.78 0.58 54.11
C TYR A 143 21.14 1.01 53.53
N PHE A 144 21.17 2.11 52.78
CA PHE A 144 22.41 2.86 52.52
C PHE A 144 22.09 4.32 52.20
N HIS A 145 23.04 5.21 52.50
CA HIS A 145 22.87 6.64 52.33
C HIS A 145 23.93 7.19 51.37
N ASN A 146 23.46 7.95 50.37
CA ASN A 146 24.24 8.63 49.35
C ASN A 146 25.42 7.80 48.82
N ALA A 147 25.18 6.53 48.45
CA ALA A 147 26.16 5.66 47.84
C ALA A 147 26.47 6.11 46.40
N THR A 148 27.68 5.87 45.89
CA THR A 148 28.04 6.20 44.50
C THR A 148 27.66 5.03 43.59
N ALA A 149 26.74 5.25 42.67
CA ALA A 149 26.50 4.33 41.56
C ALA A 149 27.31 4.81 40.35
N THR A 150 28.13 3.92 39.77
CA THR A 150 29.03 4.23 38.65
C THR A 150 28.64 3.41 37.42
N ARG A 151 28.74 4.01 36.23
CA ARG A 151 28.41 3.36 34.96
C ARG A 151 29.28 2.11 34.73
N SER A 152 28.63 1.01 34.36
CA SER A 152 29.25 -0.28 34.02
C SER A 152 28.45 -0.93 32.89
N GLY A 153 28.87 -0.69 31.64
CA GLY A 153 28.07 -1.04 30.45
C GLY A 153 26.80 -0.17 30.36
N SER A 154 25.64 -0.80 30.18
CA SER A 154 24.32 -0.13 30.17
C SER A 154 23.74 0.12 31.57
N ASP A 155 24.34 -0.47 32.61
CA ASP A 155 23.82 -0.44 33.98
C ASP A 155 24.72 0.41 34.90
N TYR A 156 24.22 0.76 36.08
CA TYR A 156 25.00 1.41 37.13
C TYR A 156 25.09 0.51 38.36
N THR A 157 26.31 0.33 38.85
CA THR A 157 26.62 -0.55 39.99
C THR A 157 27.20 0.24 41.15
N LEU A 158 26.92 -0.21 42.37
CA LEU A 158 27.51 0.34 43.58
C LEU A 158 28.90 -0.26 43.82
N SER A 159 29.81 0.50 44.43
CA SER A 159 31.13 0.02 44.82
C SER A 159 31.09 -1.08 45.89
N SER A 160 30.05 -1.07 46.73
CA SER A 160 29.75 -2.12 47.72
C SER A 160 28.58 -2.96 47.25
N ALA A 161 28.66 -4.29 47.43
CA ALA A 161 27.56 -5.20 47.13
C ALA A 161 26.47 -5.10 48.21
N TYR A 162 25.30 -4.59 47.84
CA TYR A 162 24.12 -4.52 48.69
C TYR A 162 23.05 -5.52 48.20
N TYR A 163 22.49 -6.35 49.08
CA TYR A 163 21.56 -7.44 48.71
C TYR A 163 20.12 -7.16 49.16
N TRP A 164 19.13 -7.50 48.33
CA TRP A 164 17.71 -7.36 48.64
C TRP A 164 17.35 -7.92 50.05
N PRO A 165 16.76 -7.12 50.97
CA PRO A 165 16.65 -7.47 52.39
C PRO A 165 15.59 -8.53 52.74
N GLY A 166 14.84 -9.03 51.75
CA GLY A 166 13.83 -10.09 51.90
C GLY A 166 12.39 -9.58 51.92
N ALA A 167 11.43 -10.51 51.81
CA ALA A 167 10.02 -10.23 51.56
C ALA A 167 9.30 -9.45 52.68
N SER A 168 9.87 -9.42 53.90
CA SER A 168 9.32 -8.66 55.03
C SER A 168 9.52 -7.14 54.91
N TYR A 169 10.40 -6.69 54.00
CA TYR A 169 10.74 -5.28 53.83
C TYR A 169 10.14 -4.71 52.54
N LYS A 170 9.91 -3.40 52.56
CA LYS A 170 9.67 -2.57 51.38
C LYS A 170 10.88 -1.66 51.15
N MET A 171 11.13 -1.32 49.89
CA MET A 171 12.28 -0.56 49.44
C MET A 171 11.86 0.71 48.68
N ARG A 172 12.51 1.82 48.94
CA ARG A 172 12.48 3.03 48.09
C ARG A 172 13.89 3.54 47.82
N PHE A 173 14.10 4.02 46.60
CA PHE A 173 15.38 4.55 46.15
C PHE A 173 15.20 6.00 45.69
N PHE A 174 16.15 6.85 46.08
CA PHE A 174 16.22 8.24 45.66
C PHE A 174 17.62 8.52 45.14
N ALA A 175 17.71 9.04 43.92
CA ALA A 175 18.98 9.32 43.26
C ALA A 175 19.08 10.74 42.71
N TYR A 176 20.28 11.28 42.68
CA TYR A 176 20.57 12.59 42.09
C TYR A 176 21.93 12.61 41.41
N ALA A 177 22.08 13.45 40.39
CA ALA A 177 23.33 13.70 39.68
C ALA A 177 23.46 15.19 39.31
N PRO A 178 24.67 15.76 39.32
CA PRO A 178 25.95 15.14 39.69
C PRO A 178 26.17 15.07 41.21
N LYS A 179 26.80 13.98 41.68
CA LYS A 179 26.99 13.71 43.12
C LYS A 179 28.05 14.61 43.78
N GLU A 180 29.13 14.91 43.06
CA GLU A 180 30.32 15.61 43.58
C GLU A 180 30.26 17.13 43.41
N ASN A 181 29.04 17.68 43.38
CA ASN A 181 28.84 19.12 43.32
C ASN A 181 28.62 19.67 44.73
N ALA A 182 29.60 20.40 45.26
CA ALA A 182 29.53 21.03 46.59
C ALA A 182 28.38 22.05 46.73
N ARG A 183 27.76 22.45 45.62
CA ARG A 183 26.61 23.35 45.59
C ARG A 183 25.27 22.62 45.67
N TYR A 184 25.24 21.30 45.48
CA TYR A 184 24.05 20.45 45.57
C TYR A 184 24.19 19.52 46.78
N VAL A 185 23.81 20.02 47.95
CA VAL A 185 24.00 19.35 49.24
C VAL A 185 22.83 18.41 49.52
N PHE A 186 23.09 17.12 49.45
CA PHE A 186 22.13 16.06 49.77
C PHE A 186 21.93 15.93 51.29
N SER A 187 20.68 15.77 51.73
CA SER A 187 20.32 15.62 53.14
C SER A 187 21.08 14.48 53.83
N GLY A 188 21.48 14.69 55.10
CA GLY A 188 22.24 13.72 55.88
C GLY A 188 21.45 12.47 56.28
N GLN A 189 22.17 11.41 56.65
CA GLN A 189 21.61 10.08 56.98
C GLN A 189 20.58 10.10 58.12
N GLY A 190 20.69 11.04 59.06
CA GLY A 190 19.77 11.17 60.19
C GLY A 190 18.45 11.88 59.87
N GLN A 191 18.28 12.42 58.65
CA GLN A 191 17.04 13.10 58.27
C GLN A 191 15.94 12.07 57.98
N ALA A 192 14.81 12.20 58.67
CA ALA A 192 13.62 11.41 58.39
C ALA A 192 12.90 11.90 57.12
N GLY A 193 12.24 10.95 56.45
CA GLY A 193 11.48 11.15 55.23
C GLY A 193 12.30 11.15 53.96
N SER A 194 11.66 11.60 52.88
CA SER A 194 12.24 11.74 51.57
C SER A 194 13.43 12.72 51.60
N PRO A 195 14.54 12.41 50.89
CA PRO A 195 15.69 13.28 50.87
C PRO A 195 15.40 14.68 50.33
N ARG A 196 16.22 15.62 50.77
CA ARG A 196 16.23 17.01 50.27
C ARG A 196 17.58 17.33 49.67
N ILE A 197 17.58 18.18 48.64
CA ILE A 197 18.80 18.69 48.02
C ILE A 197 18.79 20.21 48.18
N SER A 198 19.68 20.75 48.99
CA SER A 198 19.89 22.18 49.09
C SER A 198 20.82 22.62 47.96
N VAL A 199 20.36 23.57 47.16
CA VAL A 199 21.01 24.02 45.93
C VAL A 199 21.41 25.48 46.04
N THR A 200 22.65 25.78 45.66
CA THR A 200 23.14 27.15 45.43
C THR A 200 23.62 27.27 43.99
N VAL A 201 22.96 28.08 43.17
CA VAL A 201 23.36 28.26 41.76
C VAL A 201 24.70 29.05 41.71
N PRO A 202 25.75 28.50 41.06
CA PRO A 202 26.99 29.25 40.82
C PRO A 202 26.78 30.53 40.02
N GLU A 203 27.45 31.62 40.41
CA GLU A 203 27.42 32.89 39.66
C GLU A 203 28.03 32.74 38.25
N GLU A 204 29.15 32.01 38.16
CA GLU A 204 29.78 31.63 36.91
C GLU A 204 28.95 30.58 36.20
N VAL A 205 28.29 30.97 35.09
CA VAL A 205 27.36 30.08 34.38
C VAL A 205 28.04 28.82 33.85
N GLY A 206 29.30 28.93 33.42
CA GLY A 206 30.11 27.77 33.01
C GLY A 206 30.43 26.78 34.13
N GLN A 207 30.01 27.03 35.38
CA GLN A 207 30.09 26.08 36.50
C GLN A 207 28.70 25.54 36.92
N GLN A 208 27.62 26.01 36.30
CA GLN A 208 26.27 25.57 36.62
C GLN A 208 25.99 24.21 35.97
N GLU A 209 25.66 23.20 36.77
CA GLU A 209 25.41 21.86 36.26
C GLU A 209 23.91 21.57 36.21
N ASP A 210 23.51 20.68 35.31
CA ASP A 210 22.12 20.26 35.18
C ASP A 210 21.81 19.22 36.27
N LEU A 211 21.05 19.62 37.29
CA LEU A 211 20.66 18.73 38.40
C LEU A 211 19.56 17.77 37.95
N LEU A 212 19.92 16.50 37.86
CA LEU A 212 19.00 15.39 37.60
C LEU A 212 18.59 14.71 38.90
N VAL A 213 17.32 14.37 39.02
CA VAL A 213 16.75 13.68 40.20
C VAL A 213 15.85 12.53 39.77
N ALA A 214 15.90 11.43 40.52
CA ALA A 214 15.05 10.26 40.32
C ALA A 214 14.54 9.73 41.66
N ARG A 215 13.34 9.14 41.62
CA ARG A 215 12.80 8.32 42.71
C ARG A 215 12.20 7.05 42.14
N SER A 216 12.35 5.93 42.84
CA SER A 216 11.63 4.71 42.50
C SER A 216 10.20 4.74 43.05
N ALA A 217 9.33 3.89 42.50
CA ALA A 217 8.14 3.44 43.23
C ALA A 217 8.55 2.62 44.48
N GLU A 218 7.58 2.28 45.32
CA GLU A 218 7.77 1.31 46.40
C GLU A 218 7.99 -0.09 45.79
N LEU A 219 9.13 -0.70 46.10
CA LEU A 219 9.51 -2.03 45.64
C LEU A 219 9.46 -3.02 46.80
N ASN A 220 9.23 -4.30 46.50
CA ASN A 220 9.30 -5.34 47.53
C ASN A 220 10.77 -5.65 47.86
N GLY A 221 11.06 -5.93 49.12
CA GLY A 221 12.42 -6.24 49.59
C GLY A 221 12.99 -7.55 49.04
N ASN A 222 12.20 -8.34 48.30
CA ASN A 222 12.62 -9.53 47.55
C ASN A 222 12.46 -9.39 46.02
N SER A 223 12.44 -8.16 45.49
CA SER A 223 12.27 -7.94 44.05
C SER A 223 13.36 -8.60 43.20
N ASN A 224 14.62 -8.65 43.67
CA ASN A 224 15.74 -9.35 43.00
C ASN A 224 15.96 -8.93 41.53
N THR A 225 15.58 -7.71 41.17
CA THR A 225 15.74 -7.12 39.84
C THR A 225 16.58 -5.84 39.91
N ALA A 226 17.09 -5.38 38.76
CA ALA A 226 17.66 -4.04 38.67
C ALA A 226 16.59 -2.97 38.93
N VAL A 227 16.95 -1.91 39.66
CA VAL A 227 16.05 -0.81 40.00
C VAL A 227 16.03 0.20 38.85
N ALA A 228 14.89 0.30 38.18
CA ALA A 228 14.67 1.33 37.16
C ALA A 228 14.61 2.72 37.80
N LEU A 229 15.42 3.66 37.32
CA LEU A 229 15.47 5.04 37.79
C LEU A 229 15.22 6.03 36.65
N THR A 230 14.06 6.67 36.66
CA THR A 230 13.73 7.72 35.70
C THR A 230 14.20 9.08 36.23
N PHE A 231 15.30 9.57 35.66
CA PHE A 231 15.86 10.89 35.97
C PHE A 231 15.09 12.00 35.23
N ASN A 232 14.84 13.06 35.97
CA ASN A 232 14.19 14.28 35.48
C ASN A 232 15.05 15.50 35.82
N HIS A 233 15.00 16.52 34.97
CA HIS A 233 15.63 17.81 35.21
C HIS A 233 14.92 18.56 36.34
N ALA A 234 15.65 18.86 37.41
CA ALA A 234 15.13 19.58 38.57
C ALA A 234 15.26 21.11 38.44
N LEU A 235 16.09 21.61 37.53
CA LEU A 235 16.31 23.04 37.27
C LEU A 235 15.46 23.54 36.10
N THR A 236 15.53 24.85 35.84
CA THR A 236 14.99 25.52 34.66
C THR A 236 16.14 26.02 33.80
N ALA A 237 16.13 25.73 32.51
CA ALA A 237 17.08 26.31 31.56
C ALA A 237 16.57 27.68 31.09
N VAL A 238 17.43 28.70 31.08
CA VAL A 238 17.10 30.03 30.55
C VAL A 238 18.08 30.39 29.44
N ARG A 239 17.56 30.77 28.27
CA ARG A 239 18.37 31.11 27.09
C ARG A 239 17.81 32.30 26.31
N PHE A 240 18.64 32.89 25.46
CA PHE A 240 18.31 34.07 24.66
C PHE A 240 18.49 33.78 23.17
N VAL A 241 17.56 34.26 22.34
CA VAL A 241 17.60 34.15 20.86
C VAL A 241 17.15 35.44 20.18
N CYS A 242 17.44 35.59 18.90
CA CYS A 242 16.89 36.67 18.08
C CYS A 242 15.39 36.47 17.84
N GLY A 243 14.61 37.54 17.99
CA GLY A 243 13.22 37.62 17.53
C GLY A 243 13.14 37.86 16.02
N ASN A 244 11.95 37.64 15.44
CA ASN A 244 11.73 37.70 13.99
C ASN A 244 12.08 39.05 13.36
N ASP A 245 11.92 40.13 14.12
CA ASP A 245 12.18 41.50 13.67
C ASP A 245 13.43 42.08 14.34
N MET A 246 14.38 41.25 14.79
CA MET A 246 15.60 41.75 15.41
C MET A 246 16.40 42.60 14.41
N ARG A 247 16.78 43.82 14.80
CA ARG A 247 17.61 44.68 13.92
C ARG A 247 19.08 44.23 13.93
N GLY A 248 19.83 44.68 12.92
CA GLY A 248 21.28 44.55 12.88
C GLY A 248 21.94 45.25 14.07
N GLY A 249 22.86 44.57 14.75
CA GLY A 249 23.57 45.10 15.92
C GLY A 249 24.42 44.01 16.59
N THR A 250 24.89 44.26 17.82
CA THR A 250 25.66 43.27 18.60
C THR A 250 25.11 43.17 20.02
N VAL A 251 24.66 41.98 20.43
CA VAL A 251 24.34 41.69 21.83
C VAL A 251 25.63 41.31 22.53
N LYS A 252 26.20 42.23 23.32
CA LYS A 252 27.47 42.03 24.04
C LYS A 252 27.28 41.21 25.30
N GLN A 253 26.21 41.47 26.05
CA GLN A 253 26.00 40.83 27.36
C GLN A 253 24.52 40.68 27.69
N VAL A 254 24.17 39.61 28.41
CA VAL A 254 22.88 39.45 29.07
C VAL A 254 23.06 39.18 30.57
N ARG A 255 22.19 39.73 31.42
CA ARG A 255 22.22 39.50 32.87
C ARG A 255 20.82 39.20 33.42
N LEU A 256 20.74 38.18 34.27
CA LEU A 256 19.57 37.87 35.10
C LEU A 256 19.80 38.51 36.47
N LYS A 257 19.09 39.59 36.80
CA LYS A 257 19.29 40.37 38.03
C LYS A 257 18.25 40.06 39.08
N ASN A 258 18.69 40.02 40.34
CA ASN A 258 17.86 39.83 41.53
C ASN A 258 16.99 38.56 41.49
N VAL A 259 17.47 37.48 40.88
CA VAL A 259 16.75 36.19 40.87
C VAL A 259 17.26 35.30 42.01
N TYR A 260 16.41 34.46 42.58
CA TYR A 260 16.80 33.62 43.71
C TYR A 260 17.86 32.60 43.29
N SER A 261 18.94 32.55 44.07
CA SER A 261 20.11 31.70 43.82
C SER A 261 20.15 30.47 44.73
N LYS A 262 19.38 30.46 45.83
CA LYS A 262 19.34 29.36 46.79
C LYS A 262 17.94 28.79 46.94
N GLY A 263 17.84 27.48 47.04
CA GLY A 263 16.58 26.76 47.23
C GLY A 263 16.80 25.34 47.73
N THR A 264 15.72 24.69 48.17
CA THR A 264 15.75 23.29 48.59
C THR A 264 14.72 22.49 47.83
N TYR A 265 15.18 21.48 47.09
CA TYR A 265 14.35 20.52 46.38
C TYR A 265 13.99 19.33 47.26
N ASN A 266 12.71 19.01 47.39
CA ASN A 266 12.22 17.84 48.11
C ASN A 266 11.93 16.72 47.11
N MET A 267 12.64 15.59 47.22
CA MET A 267 12.51 14.48 46.27
C MET A 267 11.21 13.68 46.42
N GLY A 268 10.54 13.77 47.58
CA GLY A 268 9.28 13.08 47.86
C GLY A 268 8.08 13.81 47.28
N THR A 269 7.96 15.11 47.54
CA THR A 269 6.91 15.95 46.95
C THR A 269 7.24 16.40 45.53
N GLN A 270 8.50 16.29 45.12
CA GLN A 270 9.02 16.77 43.83
C GLN A 270 8.78 18.29 43.67
N THR A 271 9.02 19.05 44.74
CA THR A 271 8.79 20.50 44.77
C THR A 271 9.98 21.27 45.33
N TRP A 272 10.14 22.50 44.84
CA TRP A 272 11.09 23.48 45.36
C TRP A 272 10.47 24.29 46.51
N SER A 273 11.30 24.61 47.51
CA SER A 273 10.91 25.42 48.67
C SER A 273 12.12 26.20 49.21
N GLY A 274 11.88 27.19 50.07
CA GLY A 274 12.95 27.99 50.67
C GLY A 274 13.78 28.75 49.64
N LEU A 275 13.13 29.24 48.57
CA LEU A 275 13.75 30.07 47.55
C LEU A 275 14.12 31.43 48.15
N ASP A 276 15.41 31.78 48.14
CA ASP A 276 15.94 33.00 48.74
C ASP A 276 17.29 33.42 48.11
N THR A 277 17.92 34.46 48.66
CA THR A 277 19.19 35.05 48.23
C THR A 277 19.13 35.55 46.78
N PRO A 278 18.48 36.69 46.51
CA PRO A 278 18.54 37.35 45.21
C PRO A 278 19.99 37.59 44.78
N ALA A 279 20.33 37.21 43.55
CA ALA A 279 21.66 37.35 42.96
C ALA A 279 21.59 37.75 41.49
N THR A 280 22.74 38.10 40.91
CA THR A 280 22.88 38.44 39.50
C THR A 280 23.78 37.43 38.78
N PHE A 281 23.30 36.93 37.65
CA PHE A 281 24.04 36.00 36.78
C PHE A 281 24.25 36.66 35.43
N SER A 282 25.47 36.61 34.88
CA SER A 282 25.83 37.33 33.66
C SER A 282 26.47 36.42 32.62
N GLN A 283 26.22 36.71 31.34
CA GLN A 283 26.88 36.07 30.21
C GLN A 283 27.37 37.11 29.22
N THR A 284 28.66 37.04 28.89
CA THR A 284 29.25 37.79 27.77
C THR A 284 29.10 36.97 26.49
N LEU A 285 28.57 37.60 25.44
CA LEU A 285 28.15 36.95 24.21
C LEU A 285 28.90 37.48 22.99
N ASP A 286 29.03 38.81 22.86
CA ASP A 286 29.58 39.50 21.67
C ASP A 286 29.01 38.96 20.34
N LYS A 287 27.70 38.69 20.33
CA LYS A 287 27.00 38.05 19.21
C LYS A 287 26.41 39.11 18.28
N VAL A 288 26.92 39.15 17.05
CA VAL A 288 26.35 39.96 15.97
C VAL A 288 24.99 39.38 15.56
N THR A 289 23.96 40.23 15.49
CA THR A 289 22.61 39.85 15.08
C THR A 289 22.40 40.25 13.62
N THR A 290 22.06 39.29 12.76
CA THR A 290 21.75 39.57 11.33
C THR A 290 20.25 39.75 11.06
N GLY A 291 19.43 39.72 12.12
CA GLY A 291 17.96 39.73 12.02
C GLY A 291 17.37 38.39 11.62
N THR A 292 18.16 37.31 11.67
CA THR A 292 17.67 35.96 11.47
C THR A 292 16.87 35.51 12.70
N ALA A 293 15.58 35.22 12.48
CA ALA A 293 14.70 34.69 13.52
C ALA A 293 15.30 33.44 14.18
N ASP A 294 15.13 33.31 15.50
CA ASP A 294 15.55 32.14 16.28
C ASP A 294 17.05 31.85 16.32
N GLU A 295 17.89 32.74 15.78
CA GLU A 295 19.33 32.64 15.93
C GLU A 295 19.73 32.70 17.42
N ALA A 296 20.53 31.73 17.86
CA ALA A 296 20.95 31.63 19.25
C ALA A 296 21.87 32.81 19.64
N LEU A 297 21.46 33.57 20.67
CA LEU A 297 22.31 34.59 21.30
C LEU A 297 23.18 33.97 22.39
N THR A 298 22.61 33.07 23.19
CA THR A 298 23.36 32.18 24.10
C THR A 298 23.57 30.83 23.43
N SER A 299 24.82 30.38 23.30
CA SER A 299 25.14 28.99 22.93
C SER A 299 24.69 27.99 24.00
N GLU A 300 24.74 26.68 23.71
CA GLU A 300 24.38 25.64 24.67
C GLU A 300 25.18 25.76 25.98
N ALA A 301 26.50 25.97 25.90
CA ALA A 301 27.37 26.16 27.06
C ALA A 301 27.15 27.51 27.78
N GLN A 302 26.38 28.43 27.20
CA GLN A 302 26.03 29.72 27.79
C GLN A 302 24.61 29.75 28.37
N THR A 303 23.88 28.63 28.32
CA THR A 303 22.54 28.51 28.90
C THR A 303 22.61 28.59 30.42
N PHE A 304 21.73 29.36 31.05
CA PHE A 304 21.67 29.46 32.50
C PHE A 304 20.84 28.29 33.06
N MET A 305 21.38 27.55 34.03
CA MET A 305 20.67 26.52 34.78
C MET A 305 20.22 27.10 36.13
N MET A 306 18.97 27.52 36.18
CA MET A 306 18.41 28.31 37.28
C MET A 306 17.42 27.52 38.13
N LEU A 307 17.18 27.98 39.37
CA LEU A 307 16.13 27.43 40.21
C LEU A 307 14.76 27.70 39.59
N PRO A 308 13.86 26.71 39.54
CA PRO A 308 12.46 26.94 39.25
C PRO A 308 11.85 27.86 40.31
N GLN A 309 11.32 29.00 39.90
CA GLN A 309 10.90 30.05 40.82
C GLN A 309 9.83 30.96 40.22
N ARG A 310 9.01 31.54 41.09
CA ARG A 310 8.31 32.77 40.76
C ARG A 310 9.24 33.94 41.04
N LEU A 311 9.48 34.76 40.03
CA LEU A 311 10.52 35.78 40.07
C LEU A 311 10.14 36.91 41.06
N PRO A 312 11.08 37.36 41.93
CA PRO A 312 10.80 38.35 42.97
C PRO A 312 10.50 39.75 42.42
N GLU A 313 10.03 40.66 43.28
CA GLU A 313 9.61 42.03 42.94
C GLU A 313 10.65 42.83 42.13
N ASP A 314 11.95 42.66 42.43
CA ASP A 314 13.05 43.40 41.81
C ASP A 314 13.75 42.65 40.66
N ALA A 315 13.18 41.53 40.19
CA ALA A 315 13.80 40.70 39.15
C ALA A 315 13.78 41.37 37.78
N GLN A 316 14.94 41.44 37.13
CA GLN A 316 15.13 42.10 35.85
C GLN A 316 16.02 41.30 34.91
N ILE A 317 15.79 41.46 33.61
CA ILE A 317 16.75 41.08 32.57
C ILE A 317 17.41 42.35 32.06
N GLU A 318 18.74 42.35 32.00
CA GLU A 318 19.56 43.43 31.46
C GLU A 318 20.29 42.94 30.22
N VAL A 319 20.25 43.71 29.13
CA VAL A 319 20.89 43.41 27.86
C VAL A 319 21.80 44.59 27.49
N LEU A 320 23.09 44.32 27.30
CA LEU A 320 24.02 45.28 26.74
C LEU A 320 24.05 45.10 25.22
N PHE A 321 23.53 46.08 24.49
CA PHE A 321 23.36 46.03 23.04
C PHE A 321 24.06 47.20 22.35
N THR A 322 24.89 46.90 21.36
CA THR A 322 25.49 47.91 20.47
C THR A 322 24.62 48.05 19.23
N ASP A 323 24.14 49.26 18.96
CA ASP A 323 23.33 49.55 17.78
C ASP A 323 24.17 49.76 16.50
N ASP A 324 23.50 50.02 15.39
CA ASP A 324 24.08 50.32 14.08
C ASP A 324 24.92 51.62 14.06
N THR A 325 24.72 52.51 15.04
CA THR A 325 25.55 53.70 15.25
C THR A 325 26.83 53.42 16.06
N HIS A 326 27.09 52.15 16.39
CA HIS A 326 28.21 51.69 17.21
C HIS A 326 28.19 52.25 18.64
N THR A 327 27.00 52.57 19.16
CA THR A 327 26.81 53.05 20.53
C THR A 327 26.27 51.94 21.42
N ASP A 328 26.86 51.77 22.61
CA ASP A 328 26.41 50.80 23.60
C ASP A 328 25.20 51.31 24.39
N HIS A 329 24.16 50.50 24.46
CA HIS A 329 22.94 50.74 25.25
C HIS A 329 22.75 49.63 26.27
N THR A 330 22.52 50.02 27.52
CA THR A 330 22.06 49.09 28.57
C THR A 330 20.54 49.13 28.61
N LEU A 331 19.92 48.01 28.28
CA LEU A 331 18.47 47.88 28.21
C LEU A 331 17.96 46.94 29.30
N THR A 332 16.93 47.33 30.05
CA THR A 332 16.36 46.53 31.13
C THR A 332 14.89 46.20 30.92
N ALA A 333 14.48 44.98 31.26
CA ALA A 333 13.10 44.53 31.26
C ALA A 333 12.73 43.94 32.62
N ASP A 334 11.65 44.42 33.22
CA ASP A 334 11.09 43.85 34.44
C ASP A 334 10.46 42.48 34.13
N ILE A 335 10.85 41.46 34.90
CA ILE A 335 10.34 40.09 34.80
C ILE A 335 9.65 39.63 36.09
N LYS A 336 9.42 40.57 37.02
CA LYS A 336 8.80 40.32 38.31
C LYS A 336 7.48 39.55 38.20
N GLY A 337 7.29 38.59 39.11
CA GLY A 337 6.09 37.78 39.19
C GLY A 337 5.93 36.72 38.09
N SER A 338 6.77 36.72 37.05
CA SER A 338 6.81 35.67 36.02
C SER A 338 7.35 34.36 36.61
N GLU A 339 7.05 33.23 35.96
CA GLU A 339 7.43 31.90 36.46
C GLU A 339 8.53 31.27 35.60
N TRP A 340 9.50 30.67 36.27
CA TRP A 340 10.46 29.74 35.69
C TRP A 340 10.07 28.32 36.11
N PRO A 341 9.41 27.55 35.21
CA PRO A 341 8.88 26.24 35.55
C PRO A 341 9.98 25.16 35.55
N MET A 342 9.83 24.19 36.44
CA MET A 342 10.77 23.07 36.62
C MET A 342 10.83 22.17 35.38
N GLY A 343 12.05 21.81 34.96
CA GLY A 343 12.29 20.88 33.85
C GLY A 343 11.93 21.41 32.47
N LYS A 344 11.86 22.73 32.31
CA LYS A 344 11.51 23.42 31.06
C LYS A 344 12.63 24.36 30.63
N THR A 345 12.57 24.78 29.36
CA THR A 345 13.38 25.90 28.87
C THR A 345 12.55 27.16 28.74
N VAL A 346 13.02 28.25 29.35
CA VAL A 346 12.51 29.61 29.15
C VAL A 346 13.41 30.27 28.10
N THR A 347 12.84 30.51 26.92
CA THR A 347 13.53 31.21 25.83
C THR A 347 13.06 32.65 25.77
N TYR A 348 13.97 33.58 25.99
CA TYR A 348 13.73 35.00 25.81
C TYR A 348 14.16 35.44 24.40
N LYS A 349 13.19 35.77 23.53
CA LYS A 349 13.48 36.34 22.21
C LYS A 349 13.62 37.86 22.32
N ILE A 350 14.72 38.41 21.81
CA ILE A 350 14.92 39.86 21.73
C ILE A 350 14.49 40.34 20.35
N SER A 351 13.47 41.20 20.26
CA SER A 351 12.85 41.66 19.01
C SER A 351 12.76 43.20 18.95
N SER A 352 12.57 43.78 17.77
CA SER A 352 12.20 45.21 17.62
C SER A 352 10.69 45.45 17.55
N SER A 353 9.89 44.38 17.51
CA SER A 353 8.42 44.44 17.46
C SER A 353 7.81 43.98 18.78
N SER A 354 6.66 44.54 19.16
CA SER A 354 5.90 44.13 20.35
C SER A 354 4.87 43.01 20.07
N LEU A 355 4.73 42.56 18.82
CA LEU A 355 3.65 41.64 18.40
C LEU A 355 4.07 40.16 18.55
N ASN A 356 3.27 39.39 19.30
CA ASN A 356 3.36 37.93 19.36
C ASN A 356 2.37 37.31 18.35
N TRP A 357 2.87 36.54 17.39
CA TRP A 357 2.06 35.78 16.42
C TRP A 357 1.94 34.31 16.85
N THR A 358 0.72 33.78 16.87
CA THR A 358 0.43 32.36 17.12
C THR A 358 0.04 31.69 15.81
N TYR A 359 0.70 30.60 15.43
CA TYR A 359 0.38 29.87 14.21
C TYR A 359 -0.74 28.85 14.45
N THR A 360 -1.62 28.70 13.46
CA THR A 360 -2.62 27.65 13.37
C THR A 360 -2.36 26.85 12.12
N LEU A 361 -2.25 25.52 12.26
CA LEU A 361 -2.13 24.59 11.14
C LEU A 361 -3.07 23.41 11.37
N ASP A 362 -4.01 23.21 10.45
CA ASP A 362 -4.90 22.05 10.45
C ASP A 362 -4.95 21.39 9.09
N VAL A 363 -4.99 20.05 9.09
CA VAL A 363 -4.97 19.22 7.88
C VAL A 363 -5.93 18.05 8.07
N THR A 364 -6.82 17.85 7.10
CA THR A 364 -7.76 16.71 7.12
C THR A 364 -7.05 15.42 6.72
N ALA A 365 -7.32 14.33 7.43
CA ALA A 365 -6.87 13.00 7.02
C ALA A 365 -7.56 12.54 5.74
N LEU A 366 -6.85 11.73 4.94
CA LEU A 366 -7.39 11.05 3.77
C LEU A 366 -7.91 9.66 4.17
N ALA A 367 -8.88 9.14 3.41
CA ALA A 367 -9.27 7.74 3.55
C ALA A 367 -8.20 6.83 2.91
N ASP A 368 -8.11 5.60 3.38
CA ASP A 368 -7.20 4.62 2.79
C ASP A 368 -7.55 4.38 1.31
N PHE A 369 -6.51 4.34 0.48
CA PHE A 369 -6.63 3.99 -0.93
C PHE A 369 -6.68 2.46 -1.07
N THR A 370 -7.43 1.97 -2.05
CA THR A 370 -7.35 0.57 -2.49
C THR A 370 -6.21 0.41 -3.49
N TYR A 371 -5.88 -0.84 -3.85
CA TYR A 371 -4.88 -1.18 -4.86
C TYR A 371 -5.12 -0.50 -6.23
N THR A 372 -6.34 -0.04 -6.53
CA THR A 372 -6.66 0.68 -7.77
C THR A 372 -6.17 2.13 -7.79
N GLY A 373 -5.76 2.66 -6.64
CA GLY A 373 -5.34 4.06 -6.50
C GLY A 373 -6.50 5.04 -6.71
N GLY A 374 -6.18 6.25 -7.15
CA GLY A 374 -7.15 7.31 -7.45
C GLY A 374 -6.75 8.66 -6.85
N THR A 375 -7.63 9.65 -7.02
CA THR A 375 -7.47 10.98 -6.44
C THR A 375 -8.45 11.19 -5.30
N GLN A 376 -7.95 11.69 -4.16
CA GLN A 376 -8.77 12.17 -3.05
C GLN A 376 -8.37 13.61 -2.71
N GLN A 377 -9.27 14.33 -2.03
CA GLN A 377 -9.02 15.70 -1.57
C GLN A 377 -8.79 15.76 -0.06
N TYR A 378 -7.74 16.47 0.33
CA TYR A 378 -7.53 16.94 1.70
C TYR A 378 -7.65 18.46 1.74
N ARG A 379 -7.75 19.03 2.94
CA ARG A 379 -7.81 20.48 3.15
C ARG A 379 -6.73 20.93 4.11
N VAL A 380 -6.16 22.10 3.83
CA VAL A 380 -5.16 22.75 4.68
C VAL A 380 -5.67 24.12 5.11
N THR A 381 -5.62 24.39 6.42
CA THR A 381 -5.83 25.73 7.00
C THR A 381 -4.52 26.15 7.65
N SER A 382 -3.96 27.30 7.25
CA SER A 382 -2.68 27.77 7.79
C SER A 382 -2.63 29.30 7.88
N TYR A 383 -2.65 29.83 9.10
CA TYR A 383 -2.59 31.27 9.35
C TYR A 383 -1.88 31.56 10.66
N ARG A 384 -1.38 32.79 10.80
CA ARG A 384 -0.88 33.33 12.06
C ARG A 384 -1.84 34.38 12.60
N GLN A 385 -1.98 34.46 13.92
CA GLN A 385 -2.85 35.42 14.59
C GLN A 385 -2.10 36.18 15.70
N ASN A 386 -2.24 37.51 15.73
CA ASN A 386 -1.64 38.33 16.78
C ASN A 386 -2.57 38.50 18.00
N ALA A 387 -2.06 39.11 19.08
CA ALA A 387 -2.81 39.32 20.32
C ALA A 387 -4.05 40.23 20.15
N GLN A 388 -4.08 41.04 19.09
CA GLN A 388 -5.18 41.93 18.71
C GLN A 388 -6.26 41.22 17.88
N GLY A 389 -5.99 39.97 17.48
CA GLY A 389 -6.93 39.14 16.73
C GLY A 389 -6.80 39.25 15.21
N GLU A 390 -5.85 40.01 14.68
CA GLU A 390 -5.58 40.08 13.24
C GLU A 390 -5.00 38.74 12.77
N LYS A 391 -5.45 38.28 11.59
CA LYS A 391 -5.01 37.04 10.98
C LYS A 391 -4.30 37.31 9.67
N GLU A 392 -3.20 36.62 9.45
CA GLU A 392 -2.45 36.65 8.20
C GLU A 392 -2.19 35.22 7.72
N ALA A 393 -2.19 35.03 6.40
CA ALA A 393 -1.85 33.75 5.80
C ALA A 393 -0.42 33.34 6.21
N ALA A 394 -0.25 32.06 6.55
CA ALA A 394 1.06 31.49 6.88
C ALA A 394 1.44 30.49 5.80
N GLU A 395 2.61 30.68 5.19
CA GLU A 395 3.13 29.72 4.23
C GLU A 395 3.40 28.38 4.92
N TRP A 396 3.16 27.30 4.19
CA TRP A 396 3.39 25.95 4.68
C TRP A 396 4.09 25.09 3.63
N THR A 397 4.85 24.11 4.11
CA THR A 397 5.60 23.13 3.31
C THR A 397 5.39 21.72 3.84
N THR A 398 5.73 20.71 3.05
CA THR A 398 5.61 19.30 3.44
C THR A 398 6.90 18.49 3.33
N GLN A 399 7.03 17.49 4.20
CA GLN A 399 8.04 16.44 4.13
C GLN A 399 7.39 15.06 4.16
N TYR A 400 8.09 14.06 3.64
CA TYR A 400 7.59 12.70 3.40
C TYR A 400 8.48 11.65 4.08
N ALA A 401 7.87 10.59 4.62
CA ALA A 401 8.57 9.44 5.18
C ALA A 401 7.88 8.11 4.78
N GLU A 402 8.48 7.36 3.86
CA GLU A 402 7.99 6.02 3.43
C GLU A 402 8.30 4.93 4.44
N ASP A 403 9.46 4.99 5.10
CA ASP A 403 9.85 4.07 6.19
C ASP A 403 9.19 4.43 7.54
N GLY A 404 8.42 5.53 7.57
CA GLY A 404 7.75 6.06 8.75
C GLY A 404 8.65 6.81 9.75
N THR A 405 9.95 6.95 9.48
CA THR A 405 10.95 7.54 10.39
C THR A 405 11.87 8.59 9.76
N THR A 406 12.23 8.46 8.49
CA THR A 406 13.16 9.34 7.76
C THR A 406 12.39 10.36 6.92
N TRP A 407 12.51 11.65 7.26
CA TRP A 407 11.82 12.74 6.56
C TRP A 407 12.66 13.28 5.39
N THR A 408 12.04 13.43 4.22
CA THR A 408 12.65 14.01 3.02
C THR A 408 11.69 14.96 2.32
N ASP A 409 12.21 15.84 1.45
CA ASP A 409 11.36 16.73 0.64
C ASP A 409 10.88 16.07 -0.66
N THR A 410 11.23 14.79 -0.88
CA THR A 410 10.87 14.03 -2.08
C THR A 410 9.69 13.11 -1.78
N LYS A 411 8.57 13.33 -2.46
CA LYS A 411 7.41 12.44 -2.35
C LYS A 411 7.69 11.07 -2.98
N PRO A 412 7.02 10.01 -2.51
CA PRO A 412 7.07 8.71 -3.17
C PRO A 412 6.66 8.80 -4.64
N VAL A 413 7.27 7.98 -5.49
CA VAL A 413 6.94 7.93 -6.94
C VAL A 413 5.46 7.61 -7.14
N TRP A 414 4.91 6.75 -6.27
CA TRP A 414 3.53 6.27 -6.34
C TRP A 414 2.47 7.29 -5.90
N LEU A 415 2.87 8.33 -5.17
CA LEU A 415 2.03 9.48 -4.88
C LEU A 415 2.19 10.48 -6.04
N THR A 416 1.56 10.22 -7.18
CA THR A 416 1.87 10.87 -8.46
C THR A 416 1.60 12.38 -8.46
N ALA A 417 0.55 12.83 -7.75
CA ALA A 417 0.26 14.25 -7.54
C ALA A 417 -0.03 14.55 -6.06
N PHE A 418 0.57 15.63 -5.55
CA PHE A 418 0.35 16.11 -4.18
C PHE A 418 0.77 17.57 -4.05
N THR A 419 -0.02 18.41 -3.37
CA THR A 419 0.34 19.81 -3.12
C THR A 419 1.33 19.91 -1.97
N ALA A 420 2.61 20.16 -2.30
CA ALA A 420 3.72 20.13 -1.33
C ALA A 420 3.93 21.44 -0.54
N SER A 421 3.33 22.55 -0.99
CA SER A 421 3.42 23.85 -0.32
C SER A 421 2.25 24.75 -0.69
N GLY A 422 1.96 25.75 0.16
CA GLY A 422 0.95 26.76 -0.13
C GLY A 422 1.12 28.03 0.69
N THR A 423 0.48 29.11 0.25
CA THR A 423 0.56 30.44 0.90
C THR A 423 -0.18 30.53 2.22
N GLY A 424 -1.07 29.57 2.49
CA GLY A 424 -1.95 29.58 3.66
C GLY A 424 -3.21 30.44 3.49
N GLY A 425 -3.98 30.52 4.56
CA GLY A 425 -5.25 31.22 4.68
C GLY A 425 -6.00 30.82 5.94
N ASP A 426 -6.95 31.65 6.36
CA ASP A 426 -7.84 31.42 7.50
C ASP A 426 -9.03 30.50 7.16
N SER A 427 -9.14 30.08 5.90
CA SER A 427 -10.14 29.16 5.38
C SER A 427 -9.49 27.90 4.79
N ALA A 428 -10.17 26.77 4.94
CA ALA A 428 -9.67 25.46 4.54
C ALA A 428 -9.57 25.32 3.01
N GLN A 429 -8.35 25.38 2.49
CA GLN A 429 -8.06 25.29 1.05
C GLN A 429 -8.02 23.83 0.59
N PRO A 430 -8.73 23.45 -0.50
CA PRO A 430 -8.69 22.09 -1.03
C PRO A 430 -7.35 21.80 -1.73
N CYS A 431 -6.84 20.59 -1.55
CA CYS A 431 -5.63 20.07 -2.18
C CYS A 431 -5.87 18.63 -2.64
N ASP A 432 -5.33 18.26 -3.80
CA ASP A 432 -5.47 16.93 -4.36
C ASP A 432 -4.29 16.03 -3.94
N ALA A 433 -4.59 14.77 -3.65
CA ALA A 433 -3.64 13.69 -3.49
C ALA A 433 -4.00 12.56 -4.46
N THR A 434 -3.11 12.27 -5.41
CA THR A 434 -3.29 11.20 -6.39
C THR A 434 -2.31 10.08 -6.13
N VAL A 435 -2.84 8.88 -5.92
CA VAL A 435 -2.09 7.63 -5.73
C VAL A 435 -2.24 6.78 -6.98
N GLU A 436 -1.12 6.27 -7.51
CA GLU A 436 -1.16 5.37 -8.66
C GLU A 436 -1.78 4.01 -8.31
N ALA A 437 -2.38 3.36 -9.31
CA ALA A 437 -2.77 1.97 -9.20
C ALA A 437 -1.53 1.09 -8.98
N GLN A 438 -1.61 0.18 -8.03
CA GLN A 438 -0.53 -0.77 -7.76
C GLN A 438 -0.56 -1.90 -8.78
N THR A 439 0.63 -2.34 -9.22
CA THR A 439 0.76 -3.57 -9.99
C THR A 439 0.88 -4.75 -9.03
N GLY A 440 -0.11 -5.65 -9.05
CA GLY A 440 -0.07 -6.86 -8.23
C GLY A 440 0.97 -7.87 -8.71
N ILE A 441 1.53 -8.62 -7.77
CA ILE A 441 2.46 -9.72 -8.02
C ILE A 441 1.64 -10.99 -8.24
N SER A 442 1.94 -11.69 -9.32
CA SER A 442 1.37 -13.00 -9.63
C SER A 442 2.52 -13.98 -9.82
N ASN A 443 2.43 -15.14 -9.17
CA ASN A 443 3.40 -16.24 -9.31
C ASN A 443 2.96 -17.25 -10.37
N ASP A 444 2.03 -16.86 -11.24
CA ASP A 444 1.49 -17.71 -12.29
C ASP A 444 2.53 -17.94 -13.41
N LEU A 445 2.72 -19.21 -13.76
CA LEU A 445 3.65 -19.66 -14.80
C LEU A 445 3.24 -19.13 -16.17
N HIS A 446 1.95 -19.01 -16.45
CA HIS A 446 1.45 -18.48 -17.72
C HIS A 446 1.79 -17.00 -17.88
N THR A 447 1.56 -16.20 -16.83
CA THR A 447 1.99 -14.80 -16.78
C THR A 447 3.50 -14.66 -17.02
N ALA A 448 4.33 -15.51 -16.42
CA ALA A 448 5.77 -15.50 -16.64
C ALA A 448 6.14 -15.87 -18.09
N ALA A 449 5.52 -16.89 -18.67
CA ALA A 449 5.74 -17.32 -20.05
C ALA A 449 5.35 -16.23 -21.06
N LEU A 450 4.16 -15.63 -20.89
CA LEU A 450 3.69 -14.50 -21.68
C LEU A 450 4.65 -13.31 -21.60
N LYS A 451 5.13 -12.97 -20.40
CA LYS A 451 6.11 -11.88 -20.22
C LYS A 451 7.46 -12.17 -20.84
N ALA A 452 7.88 -13.43 -20.92
CA ALA A 452 9.14 -13.86 -21.52
C ALA A 452 9.09 -13.90 -23.06
N ALA A 453 7.90 -14.09 -23.64
CA ALA A 453 7.72 -14.19 -25.08
C ALA A 453 8.30 -12.98 -25.85
N THR A 454 8.78 -13.24 -27.07
CA THR A 454 9.33 -12.20 -27.94
C THR A 454 8.20 -11.28 -28.39
N ALA A 455 8.39 -9.97 -28.22
CA ALA A 455 7.35 -9.01 -28.57
C ALA A 455 7.05 -9.03 -30.07
N LYS A 456 5.77 -8.89 -30.44
CA LYS A 456 5.31 -8.89 -31.82
C LYS A 456 4.91 -7.49 -32.29
N GLY A 457 5.27 -7.15 -33.53
CA GLY A 457 4.93 -5.88 -34.15
C GLY A 457 5.58 -4.67 -33.46
N SER A 458 5.22 -3.50 -33.95
CA SER A 458 5.61 -2.18 -33.42
C SER A 458 4.44 -1.21 -33.54
N GLU A 459 4.50 -0.05 -32.88
CA GLU A 459 3.43 0.95 -32.98
C GLU A 459 3.14 1.38 -34.43
N THR A 460 4.18 1.54 -35.25
CA THR A 460 4.06 1.92 -36.67
C THR A 460 3.76 0.75 -37.60
N THR A 461 4.04 -0.47 -37.18
CA THR A 461 3.77 -1.69 -37.96
C THR A 461 3.25 -2.78 -37.03
N PRO A 462 1.97 -2.69 -36.62
CA PRO A 462 1.38 -3.67 -35.72
C PRO A 462 1.30 -5.05 -36.39
N TYR A 463 1.48 -6.10 -35.60
CA TYR A 463 1.36 -7.48 -36.05
C TYR A 463 -0.09 -7.79 -36.43
N ASN A 464 -0.36 -8.04 -37.72
CA ASN A 464 -1.69 -8.38 -38.20
C ASN A 464 -2.09 -9.80 -37.76
N LEU A 465 -3.09 -9.91 -36.88
CA LEU A 465 -3.56 -11.18 -36.32
C LEU A 465 -4.27 -12.09 -37.33
N SER A 466 -4.66 -11.56 -38.49
CA SER A 466 -5.22 -12.36 -39.59
C SER A 466 -4.14 -12.97 -40.50
N SER A 467 -2.86 -12.62 -40.32
CA SER A 467 -1.73 -13.19 -41.05
C SER A 467 -0.95 -14.14 -40.14
N SER A 468 -0.64 -15.32 -40.67
CA SER A 468 0.19 -16.31 -39.98
C SER A 468 1.58 -15.79 -39.62
N THR A 469 2.07 -14.78 -40.34
CA THR A 469 3.41 -14.16 -40.15
C THR A 469 3.35 -12.73 -39.59
N GLY A 470 2.14 -12.19 -39.39
CA GLY A 470 1.94 -10.79 -39.02
C GLY A 470 2.12 -9.79 -40.18
N GLY A 471 2.22 -10.29 -41.42
CA GLY A 471 2.33 -9.48 -42.62
C GLY A 471 1.07 -8.66 -42.93
N SER A 472 1.17 -7.73 -43.89
CA SER A 472 0.08 -6.81 -44.23
C SER A 472 -1.14 -7.46 -44.90
N SER A 473 -0.98 -8.67 -45.45
CA SER A 473 -2.06 -9.39 -46.14
C SER A 473 -3.05 -9.98 -45.15
N VAL A 474 -4.35 -9.90 -45.46
CA VAL A 474 -5.40 -10.58 -44.70
C VAL A 474 -5.51 -12.02 -45.20
N GLU A 475 -5.20 -13.02 -44.36
CA GLU A 475 -5.14 -14.43 -44.78
C GLU A 475 -6.32 -15.23 -44.25
N ASN A 476 -6.56 -15.19 -42.93
CA ASN A 476 -7.64 -15.91 -42.28
C ASN A 476 -8.26 -15.05 -41.19
N THR A 477 -9.59 -14.92 -41.20
CA THR A 477 -10.30 -14.09 -40.22
C THR A 477 -11.22 -14.93 -39.35
N ALA A 478 -11.49 -14.44 -38.13
CA ALA A 478 -12.39 -15.08 -37.17
C ALA A 478 -12.99 -14.03 -36.23
N ASN A 479 -13.86 -14.46 -35.30
CA ASN A 479 -14.38 -13.58 -34.25
C ASN A 479 -13.51 -13.59 -32.99
N CYS A 480 -12.68 -14.62 -32.79
CA CYS A 480 -11.68 -14.67 -31.73
C CYS A 480 -10.26 -14.66 -32.33
N TYR A 481 -9.37 -13.81 -31.78
CA TYR A 481 -7.94 -13.82 -32.09
C TYR A 481 -7.13 -14.09 -30.84
N VAL A 482 -6.17 -15.00 -30.96
CA VAL A 482 -5.29 -15.41 -29.86
C VAL A 482 -3.99 -14.62 -29.89
N VAL A 483 -3.62 -14.07 -28.73
CA VAL A 483 -2.39 -13.30 -28.52
C VAL A 483 -1.53 -14.00 -27.49
N SER A 484 -0.31 -14.40 -27.87
CA SER A 484 0.60 -15.18 -27.01
C SER A 484 1.88 -14.45 -26.62
N ALA A 485 1.96 -13.14 -26.87
CA ALA A 485 3.14 -12.35 -26.55
C ALA A 485 2.81 -10.85 -26.36
N PRO A 486 3.66 -10.06 -25.71
CA PRO A 486 3.53 -8.61 -25.68
C PRO A 486 3.69 -8.05 -27.09
N GLY A 487 3.19 -6.85 -27.35
CA GLY A 487 3.38 -6.23 -28.66
C GLY A 487 2.31 -5.24 -29.07
N TYR A 488 2.40 -4.83 -30.33
CA TYR A 488 1.38 -4.05 -31.02
C TYR A 488 0.74 -4.95 -32.07
N TYR A 489 -0.58 -5.03 -32.04
CA TYR A 489 -1.38 -5.93 -32.87
C TYR A 489 -2.38 -5.16 -33.70
N SER A 490 -2.82 -5.74 -34.81
CA SER A 490 -3.95 -5.25 -35.57
C SER A 490 -4.88 -6.38 -36.03
N LEU A 491 -6.16 -6.05 -36.24
CA LEU A 491 -7.12 -6.93 -36.89
C LEU A 491 -7.88 -6.18 -37.99
N PRO A 492 -8.17 -6.81 -39.14
CA PRO A 492 -8.86 -6.16 -40.25
C PRO A 492 -10.36 -6.02 -39.96
N LEU A 493 -11.01 -5.03 -40.58
CA LEU A 493 -12.47 -4.82 -40.48
C LEU A 493 -13.26 -5.79 -41.38
N VAL A 494 -13.15 -7.08 -41.08
CA VAL A 494 -13.78 -8.20 -41.80
C VAL A 494 -14.78 -8.92 -40.89
N TYR A 495 -15.94 -9.30 -41.43
CA TYR A 495 -16.94 -10.07 -40.68
C TYR A 495 -16.44 -11.47 -40.38
N GLY A 496 -16.09 -11.77 -39.12
CA GLY A 496 -15.79 -13.11 -38.63
C GLY A 496 -14.95 -13.95 -39.61
N ASN A 497 -15.50 -15.09 -40.06
CA ASN A 497 -14.85 -16.05 -40.96
C ASN A 497 -14.91 -15.69 -42.47
N ALA A 498 -15.18 -14.44 -42.85
CA ALA A 498 -15.45 -14.07 -44.25
C ALA A 498 -14.22 -14.07 -45.18
N ILE A 499 -12.99 -14.22 -44.67
CA ILE A 499 -11.78 -14.46 -45.46
C ILE A 499 -11.08 -15.72 -44.95
N LYS A 500 -10.73 -16.63 -45.88
CA LYS A 500 -10.00 -17.88 -45.61
C LYS A 500 -8.98 -18.10 -46.73
N ASN A 501 -7.74 -18.43 -46.35
CA ASN A 501 -6.62 -18.62 -47.28
C ASN A 501 -6.43 -17.44 -48.26
N ALA A 502 -6.50 -16.21 -47.74
CA ALA A 502 -6.38 -14.95 -48.47
C ALA A 502 -7.44 -14.72 -49.57
N ALA A 503 -8.55 -15.46 -49.53
CA ALA A 503 -9.66 -15.32 -50.47
C ALA A 503 -10.99 -15.13 -49.74
N THR A 504 -11.96 -14.53 -50.43
CA THR A 504 -13.33 -14.39 -49.95
C THR A 504 -13.94 -15.77 -49.64
N ASN A 505 -14.45 -15.93 -48.42
CA ASN A 505 -15.13 -17.13 -47.94
C ASN A 505 -16.65 -16.88 -47.91
N ALA A 506 -17.28 -16.82 -49.08
CA ALA A 506 -18.70 -16.51 -49.21
C ALA A 506 -19.61 -17.49 -48.44
N SER A 507 -19.21 -18.76 -48.31
CA SER A 507 -19.94 -19.77 -47.53
C SER A 507 -20.06 -19.45 -46.04
N ALA A 508 -19.24 -18.53 -45.50
CA ALA A 508 -19.39 -18.09 -44.12
C ALA A 508 -20.54 -17.09 -43.92
N TYR A 509 -21.00 -16.41 -44.99
CA TYR A 509 -22.07 -15.39 -44.93
C TYR A 509 -23.22 -15.57 -45.92
N THR A 510 -23.15 -16.57 -46.79
CA THR A 510 -24.21 -16.96 -47.72
C THR A 510 -24.49 -18.45 -47.57
N SER A 511 -25.73 -18.79 -47.20
CA SER A 511 -26.14 -20.19 -47.05
C SER A 511 -26.57 -20.78 -48.40
N THR A 512 -26.31 -22.07 -48.59
CA THR A 512 -26.90 -22.84 -49.70
C THR A 512 -28.15 -23.61 -49.27
N ALA A 513 -28.49 -23.60 -47.98
CA ALA A 513 -29.70 -24.23 -47.47
C ALA A 513 -30.93 -23.34 -47.73
N THR A 514 -32.10 -23.98 -47.81
CA THR A 514 -33.38 -23.32 -48.04
C THR A 514 -34.37 -23.64 -46.92
N GLY A 515 -35.14 -22.64 -46.49
CA GLY A 515 -36.20 -22.84 -45.49
C GLY A 515 -36.54 -21.53 -44.78
N ASN A 516 -37.73 -21.46 -44.19
CA ASN A 516 -38.20 -20.25 -43.48
C ASN A 516 -37.42 -19.98 -42.19
N ASN A 517 -36.68 -20.97 -41.70
CA ASN A 517 -35.83 -20.96 -40.50
C ASN A 517 -34.33 -20.91 -40.85
N ILE A 518 -34.00 -20.54 -42.09
CA ILE A 518 -32.62 -20.39 -42.57
C ILE A 518 -32.38 -18.91 -42.85
N LEU A 519 -31.37 -18.33 -42.20
CA LEU A 519 -30.95 -16.97 -42.49
C LEU A 519 -30.03 -16.98 -43.72
N ASN A 520 -30.47 -16.36 -44.81
CA ASN A 520 -29.71 -16.29 -46.06
C ASN A 520 -30.03 -15.01 -46.86
N PRO A 521 -29.03 -14.16 -47.15
CA PRO A 521 -27.68 -14.16 -46.58
C PRO A 521 -27.70 -13.86 -45.06
N PHE A 522 -26.56 -14.04 -44.39
CA PHE A 522 -26.39 -13.50 -43.03
C PHE A 522 -26.38 -11.97 -43.06
N ILE A 523 -26.73 -11.35 -41.93
CA ILE A 523 -26.99 -9.92 -41.82
C ILE A 523 -25.99 -9.18 -40.94
N ASN A 524 -25.80 -7.88 -41.23
CA ASN A 524 -24.97 -6.97 -40.45
C ASN A 524 -25.75 -6.25 -39.32
N HIS A 525 -25.08 -5.32 -38.63
CA HIS A 525 -25.66 -4.48 -37.56
C HIS A 525 -26.87 -3.63 -37.98
N ALA A 526 -27.10 -3.41 -39.29
CA ALA A 526 -28.25 -2.68 -39.80
C ALA A 526 -29.45 -3.61 -40.09
N GLY A 527 -29.22 -4.92 -40.15
CA GLY A 527 -30.18 -5.93 -40.61
C GLY A 527 -30.09 -6.21 -42.12
N ASN A 528 -29.09 -5.65 -42.80
CA ASN A 528 -28.88 -5.84 -44.23
C ASN A 528 -28.08 -7.11 -44.49
N GLY A 529 -28.44 -7.83 -45.55
CA GLY A 529 -27.67 -8.98 -46.03
C GLY A 529 -26.24 -8.62 -46.39
N ILE A 530 -25.28 -9.43 -45.93
CA ILE A 530 -23.87 -9.26 -46.20
C ILE A 530 -23.55 -9.82 -47.58
N THR A 531 -22.89 -9.02 -48.41
CA THR A 531 -22.48 -9.39 -49.78
C THR A 531 -20.98 -9.29 -50.00
N ASP A 532 -20.27 -8.53 -49.14
CA ASP A 532 -18.82 -8.35 -49.18
C ASP A 532 -18.19 -8.78 -47.83
N PRO A 533 -16.98 -9.36 -47.81
CA PRO A 533 -16.34 -9.74 -46.55
C PRO A 533 -16.00 -8.55 -45.64
N TYR A 534 -15.72 -7.38 -46.20
CA TYR A 534 -15.31 -6.19 -45.46
C TYR A 534 -16.52 -5.35 -45.03
N ILE A 535 -16.45 -4.83 -43.81
CA ILE A 535 -17.54 -4.02 -43.23
C ILE A 535 -17.87 -2.82 -44.14
N SER A 536 -16.86 -2.13 -44.67
CA SER A 536 -17.06 -0.98 -45.57
C SER A 536 -17.70 -1.35 -46.92
N GLY A 537 -17.48 -2.57 -47.40
CA GLY A 537 -18.08 -3.08 -48.65
C GLY A 537 -19.60 -3.27 -48.56
N ASN A 538 -20.16 -3.20 -47.36
CA ASN A 538 -21.59 -3.39 -47.08
C ASN A 538 -22.30 -2.06 -46.75
N GLY A 539 -21.79 -0.93 -47.23
CA GLY A 539 -22.37 0.40 -47.00
C GLY A 539 -22.27 0.90 -45.56
N CYS A 540 -21.38 0.31 -44.76
CA CYS A 540 -21.13 0.70 -43.37
C CYS A 540 -19.93 1.64 -43.30
N THR A 541 -19.97 2.67 -42.44
CA THR A 541 -18.88 3.66 -42.32
C THR A 541 -18.27 3.62 -40.92
N PRO A 542 -17.14 2.92 -40.74
CA PRO A 542 -16.38 2.94 -39.50
C PRO A 542 -15.83 4.33 -39.17
N ALA A 543 -15.91 4.73 -37.90
CA ALA A 543 -15.44 6.02 -37.42
C ALA A 543 -14.53 5.92 -36.19
N LYS A 544 -14.74 4.96 -35.29
CA LYS A 544 -13.92 4.79 -34.08
C LYS A 544 -13.89 3.35 -33.58
N ALA A 545 -12.82 2.98 -32.89
CA ALA A 545 -12.70 1.70 -32.20
C ALA A 545 -12.58 1.92 -30.69
N GLU A 546 -13.14 1.02 -29.89
CA GLU A 546 -13.07 1.11 -28.43
C GLU A 546 -13.10 -0.27 -27.75
N LEU A 547 -12.69 -0.29 -26.49
CA LEU A 547 -12.92 -1.42 -25.60
C LEU A 547 -14.40 -1.52 -25.24
N VAL A 548 -14.96 -2.73 -25.29
CA VAL A 548 -16.28 -3.02 -24.70
C VAL A 548 -16.10 -3.47 -23.25
N TRP A 549 -15.21 -4.43 -23.02
CA TRP A 549 -14.81 -4.90 -21.69
C TRP A 549 -13.52 -5.72 -21.76
N GLN A 550 -12.82 -5.84 -20.62
CA GLN A 550 -11.73 -6.81 -20.42
C GLN A 550 -11.77 -7.38 -19.00
N ASP A 551 -11.37 -8.64 -18.81
CA ASP A 551 -11.39 -9.31 -17.49
C ASP A 551 -10.08 -9.16 -16.70
N THR A 552 -9.16 -8.35 -17.23
CA THR A 552 -7.85 -8.07 -16.65
C THR A 552 -7.51 -6.61 -16.92
N MET A 553 -7.07 -5.88 -15.89
CA MET A 553 -6.74 -4.47 -16.03
C MET A 553 -5.60 -4.28 -17.04
N ASN A 554 -5.78 -3.36 -17.99
CA ASN A 554 -4.80 -3.04 -19.03
C ASN A 554 -4.34 -4.27 -19.83
N LEU A 555 -5.23 -5.23 -20.08
CA LEU A 555 -4.94 -6.40 -20.94
C LEU A 555 -4.69 -5.95 -22.38
N VAL A 556 -5.58 -5.07 -22.88
CA VAL A 556 -5.41 -4.35 -24.15
C VAL A 556 -5.49 -2.84 -23.89
N THR A 557 -4.57 -2.09 -24.50
CA THR A 557 -4.51 -0.62 -24.42
C THR A 557 -4.30 -0.03 -25.82
N ASP A 558 -4.27 1.30 -25.93
CA ASP A 558 -3.98 2.02 -27.17
C ASP A 558 -4.84 1.57 -28.37
N ILE A 559 -6.12 1.27 -28.11
CA ILE A 559 -7.08 0.85 -29.15
C ILE A 559 -7.33 2.04 -30.08
N LYS A 560 -7.01 1.86 -31.36
CA LYS A 560 -7.12 2.89 -32.39
C LYS A 560 -7.79 2.30 -33.63
N TYR A 561 -8.70 3.05 -34.22
CA TYR A 561 -9.18 2.79 -35.57
C TYR A 561 -8.22 3.46 -36.57
N ASN A 562 -7.70 2.67 -37.51
CA ASN A 562 -6.83 3.15 -38.58
C ASN A 562 -7.58 3.03 -39.92
N ALA A 563 -8.06 4.15 -40.43
CA ALA A 563 -8.72 4.20 -41.74
C ALA A 563 -7.75 3.80 -42.85
N GLY A 564 -8.25 3.10 -43.88
CA GLY A 564 -7.42 2.64 -44.98
C GLY A 564 -8.20 1.83 -46.02
N TYR A 565 -7.45 1.11 -46.86
CA TYR A 565 -8.02 0.22 -47.86
C TYR A 565 -8.95 -0.83 -47.22
N ASN A 566 -10.06 -1.14 -47.89
CA ASN A 566 -11.10 -2.04 -47.39
C ASN A 566 -11.65 -1.68 -45.99
N GLY A 567 -11.73 -0.38 -45.70
CA GLY A 567 -12.22 0.13 -44.42
C GLY A 567 -11.15 0.18 -43.33
N GLY A 568 -9.94 -0.33 -43.56
CA GLY A 568 -8.83 -0.24 -42.61
C GLY A 568 -8.81 -1.34 -41.55
N ASN A 569 -8.27 -1.03 -40.36
CA ASN A 569 -8.08 -1.98 -39.27
C ASN A 569 -8.25 -1.35 -37.88
N ILE A 570 -8.36 -2.19 -36.85
CA ILE A 570 -8.18 -1.78 -35.46
C ILE A 570 -6.76 -2.18 -35.04
N SER A 571 -6.01 -1.28 -34.44
CA SER A 571 -4.75 -1.60 -33.74
C SER A 571 -4.89 -1.45 -32.24
N PHE A 572 -4.13 -2.23 -31.47
CA PHE A 572 -4.07 -2.15 -30.02
C PHE A 572 -2.72 -2.67 -29.51
N LYS A 573 -2.41 -2.39 -28.25
CA LYS A 573 -1.19 -2.81 -27.56
C LYS A 573 -1.53 -3.83 -26.48
N VAL A 574 -0.65 -4.83 -26.32
CA VAL A 574 -0.59 -5.72 -25.16
C VAL A 574 0.77 -5.48 -24.50
N ASP A 575 0.77 -4.81 -23.35
CA ASP A 575 2.00 -4.35 -22.71
C ASP A 575 2.71 -5.47 -21.93
N ARG A 576 4.05 -5.53 -22.00
CA ARG A 576 4.84 -6.56 -21.31
C ARG A 576 4.70 -6.46 -19.78
N SER A 577 4.49 -5.27 -19.23
CA SER A 577 4.30 -5.08 -17.79
C SER A 577 2.96 -5.64 -17.31
N SER A 578 1.92 -5.51 -18.14
CA SER A 578 0.53 -5.86 -17.80
C SER A 578 0.03 -7.20 -18.37
N ILE A 579 0.73 -7.82 -19.32
CA ILE A 579 0.29 -9.08 -19.95
C ILE A 579 0.14 -10.23 -18.94
N ARG A 580 -0.94 -11.01 -19.13
CA ARG A 580 -1.29 -12.27 -18.47
C ARG A 580 -2.46 -12.92 -19.20
N GLN A 581 -2.85 -14.14 -18.83
CA GLN A 581 -4.04 -14.77 -19.40
C GLN A 581 -5.29 -13.92 -19.14
N GLY A 582 -6.09 -13.70 -20.17
CA GLY A 582 -7.28 -12.86 -20.06
C GLY A 582 -8.06 -12.74 -21.36
N ASN A 583 -9.23 -12.12 -21.25
CA ASN A 583 -10.19 -11.91 -22.33
C ASN A 583 -10.54 -10.43 -22.45
N ALA A 584 -10.62 -9.94 -23.67
CA ALA A 584 -11.13 -8.61 -24.00
C ALA A 584 -12.07 -8.66 -25.20
N VAL A 585 -13.04 -7.74 -25.24
CA VAL A 585 -13.88 -7.51 -26.42
C VAL A 585 -13.66 -6.09 -26.90
N ILE A 586 -13.29 -5.95 -28.17
CA ILE A 586 -13.10 -4.64 -28.83
C ILE A 586 -14.11 -4.50 -29.96
N ALA A 587 -14.59 -3.28 -30.18
CA ALA A 587 -15.64 -2.98 -31.15
C ALA A 587 -15.23 -1.86 -32.11
N ILE A 588 -15.70 -1.95 -33.35
CA ILE A 588 -15.69 -0.84 -34.31
C ILE A 588 -17.09 -0.20 -34.36
N LYS A 589 -17.12 1.12 -34.36
CA LYS A 589 -18.34 1.93 -34.31
C LYS A 589 -18.41 2.91 -35.47
N ASP A 590 -19.62 3.31 -35.83
CA ASP A 590 -19.84 4.49 -36.68
C ASP A 590 -19.79 5.80 -35.88
N ALA A 591 -20.03 6.92 -36.57
CA ALA A 591 -20.05 8.26 -35.99
C ALA A 591 -21.23 8.53 -35.05
N SER A 592 -22.23 7.65 -35.01
CA SER A 592 -23.37 7.70 -34.09
C SER A 592 -23.19 6.83 -32.85
N ASP A 593 -21.99 6.28 -32.66
CA ASP A 593 -21.61 5.34 -31.59
C ASP A 593 -22.25 3.95 -31.68
N ALA A 594 -22.93 3.64 -32.78
CA ALA A 594 -23.47 2.30 -33.01
C ALA A 594 -22.35 1.32 -33.34
N ILE A 595 -22.36 0.16 -32.69
CA ILE A 595 -21.39 -0.92 -32.94
C ILE A 595 -21.71 -1.60 -34.26
N LEU A 596 -20.74 -1.60 -35.18
CA LEU A 596 -20.87 -2.27 -36.49
C LEU A 596 -20.47 -3.73 -36.39
N TRP A 597 -19.45 -4.02 -35.57
CA TRP A 597 -18.97 -5.36 -35.25
C TRP A 597 -18.04 -5.33 -34.03
N SER A 598 -17.82 -6.48 -33.42
CA SER A 598 -16.90 -6.66 -32.29
C SER A 598 -16.20 -8.00 -32.37
N TRP A 599 -14.99 -8.06 -31.79
CA TRP A 599 -14.10 -9.22 -31.77
C TRP A 599 -13.65 -9.52 -30.35
N HIS A 600 -13.48 -10.81 -30.07
CA HIS A 600 -12.87 -11.33 -28.86
C HIS A 600 -11.36 -11.43 -29.05
N VAL A 601 -10.60 -10.80 -28.16
CA VAL A 601 -9.15 -10.97 -28.04
C VAL A 601 -8.90 -11.86 -26.83
N TRP A 602 -8.28 -13.00 -27.05
CA TRP A 602 -7.90 -13.94 -26.00
C TRP A 602 -6.38 -13.95 -25.85
N VAL A 603 -5.90 -13.49 -24.70
CA VAL A 603 -4.47 -13.51 -24.39
C VAL A 603 -4.17 -14.82 -23.66
N THR A 604 -3.31 -15.65 -24.23
CA THR A 604 -2.87 -16.92 -23.62
C THR A 604 -1.59 -17.44 -24.28
N ASP A 605 -0.76 -18.11 -23.49
CA ASP A 605 0.40 -18.89 -23.94
C ASP A 605 0.05 -20.34 -24.32
N GLU A 606 -1.20 -20.75 -24.12
CA GLU A 606 -1.69 -22.06 -24.52
C GLU A 606 -1.55 -22.29 -26.03
N ASP A 607 -0.96 -23.43 -26.41
CA ASP A 607 -0.93 -23.86 -27.80
C ASP A 607 -2.27 -24.47 -28.20
N ILE A 608 -3.17 -23.62 -28.71
CA ILE A 608 -4.49 -24.03 -29.18
C ILE A 608 -4.43 -25.07 -30.30
N ASN A 609 -3.32 -25.16 -31.06
CA ASN A 609 -3.15 -26.10 -32.16
C ASN A 609 -2.67 -27.48 -31.70
N ASN A 610 -2.33 -27.65 -30.42
CA ASN A 610 -2.08 -28.96 -29.82
C ASN A 610 -3.40 -29.69 -29.59
N VAL A 611 -4.08 -30.00 -30.70
CA VAL A 611 -5.43 -30.58 -30.71
C VAL A 611 -5.44 -31.97 -30.11
N ILE A 612 -6.54 -32.30 -29.44
CA ILE A 612 -6.79 -33.62 -28.87
C ILE A 612 -7.82 -34.32 -29.75
N GLU A 613 -7.38 -35.35 -30.47
CA GLU A 613 -8.29 -36.23 -31.22
C GLU A 613 -9.13 -37.04 -30.23
N ILE A 614 -10.46 -37.00 -30.40
CA ILE A 614 -11.40 -37.88 -29.71
C ILE A 614 -12.16 -38.72 -30.73
N THR A 615 -12.55 -39.92 -30.34
CA THR A 615 -13.42 -40.80 -31.12
C THR A 615 -14.80 -40.86 -30.44
N ASN A 616 -15.84 -40.46 -31.17
CA ASN A 616 -17.20 -40.49 -30.66
C ASN A 616 -17.80 -41.92 -30.70
N HIS A 617 -19.02 -42.11 -30.18
CA HIS A 617 -19.64 -43.45 -30.11
C HIS A 617 -19.90 -44.08 -31.49
N GLN A 618 -20.04 -43.26 -32.55
CA GLN A 618 -20.21 -43.73 -33.93
C GLN A 618 -18.86 -43.96 -34.65
N ASN A 619 -17.73 -43.96 -33.94
CA ASN A 619 -16.37 -44.08 -34.47
C ASN A 619 -15.96 -42.92 -35.40
N VAL A 620 -16.58 -41.75 -35.27
CA VAL A 620 -16.16 -40.51 -35.95
C VAL A 620 -15.13 -39.79 -35.09
N LYS A 621 -14.06 -39.33 -35.74
CA LYS A 621 -12.95 -38.62 -35.09
C LYS A 621 -13.13 -37.11 -35.16
N TYR A 622 -12.82 -36.44 -34.06
CA TYR A 622 -12.88 -34.97 -33.94
C TYR A 622 -11.63 -34.45 -33.23
N ASN A 623 -11.03 -33.39 -33.77
CA ASN A 623 -9.86 -32.74 -33.18
C ASN A 623 -10.31 -31.54 -32.35
N PHE A 624 -10.28 -31.67 -31.03
CA PHE A 624 -10.70 -30.61 -30.12
C PHE A 624 -9.54 -29.70 -29.70
N MET A 625 -9.85 -28.42 -29.50
CA MET A 625 -8.95 -27.50 -28.80
C MET A 625 -8.70 -28.01 -27.37
N PRO A 626 -7.46 -27.97 -26.86
CA PRO A 626 -7.12 -28.57 -25.57
C PRO A 626 -7.79 -27.91 -24.36
N VAL A 627 -8.27 -26.67 -24.52
CA VAL A 627 -8.94 -25.86 -23.49
C VAL A 627 -10.26 -25.27 -24.00
N ASN A 628 -11.09 -24.74 -23.08
CA ASN A 628 -12.28 -23.97 -23.47
C ASN A 628 -11.89 -22.68 -24.19
N LEU A 629 -12.78 -22.15 -25.02
CA LEU A 629 -12.58 -20.85 -25.65
C LEU A 629 -12.48 -19.74 -24.60
N GLY A 630 -11.34 -19.03 -24.58
CA GLY A 630 -11.10 -17.96 -23.60
C GLY A 630 -10.66 -18.45 -22.21
N GLN A 631 -10.23 -19.71 -22.10
CA GLN A 631 -9.76 -20.28 -20.84
C GLN A 631 -8.62 -19.45 -20.24
N CYS A 632 -8.72 -19.20 -18.93
CA CYS A 632 -7.67 -18.69 -18.07
C CYS A 632 -7.55 -19.63 -16.89
N ASP A 633 -6.32 -20.02 -16.54
CA ASP A 633 -6.05 -20.87 -15.39
C ASP A 633 -6.13 -20.05 -14.10
N GLY A 634 -6.38 -20.75 -12.99
CA GLY A 634 -6.51 -20.12 -11.67
C GLY A 634 -5.26 -19.32 -11.29
N ASN A 635 -5.46 -18.08 -10.85
CA ASN A 635 -4.38 -17.17 -10.47
C ASN A 635 -4.65 -16.50 -9.12
N THR A 636 -3.59 -16.27 -8.35
CA THR A 636 -3.58 -15.42 -7.16
C THR A 636 -2.70 -14.19 -7.42
N ILE A 637 -3.31 -13.02 -7.29
CA ILE A 637 -2.62 -11.73 -7.40
C ILE A 637 -2.59 -11.09 -6.02
N THR A 638 -1.38 -10.78 -5.54
CA THR A 638 -1.14 -10.12 -4.27
C THR A 638 -0.72 -8.66 -4.49
N TYR A 639 -1.36 -7.75 -3.77
CA TYR A 639 -1.04 -6.34 -3.68
C TYR A 639 -0.58 -6.07 -2.25
N GLU A 640 0.68 -5.72 -2.08
CA GLU A 640 1.26 -5.42 -0.77
C GLU A 640 0.83 -4.03 -0.28
N GLU A 641 0.66 -3.86 1.03
CA GLU A 641 0.42 -2.54 1.60
C GLU A 641 1.63 -1.63 1.35
N ARG A 642 1.37 -0.36 0.99
CA ARG A 642 2.38 0.71 0.99
C ARG A 642 1.83 1.97 1.64
N SER A 643 2.68 2.72 2.33
CA SER A 643 2.25 3.94 3.02
C SER A 643 3.36 4.99 3.06
N CYS A 644 2.97 6.25 3.23
CA CYS A 644 3.86 7.38 3.41
C CYS A 644 3.25 8.31 4.45
N LYS A 645 4.02 8.68 5.48
CA LYS A 645 3.66 9.80 6.35
C LYS A 645 3.98 11.11 5.65
N VAL A 646 3.13 12.10 5.82
CA VAL A 646 3.33 13.46 5.32
C VAL A 646 3.24 14.43 6.49
N LYS A 647 4.30 15.21 6.70
CA LYS A 647 4.38 16.24 7.73
C LYS A 647 4.25 17.60 7.08
N PHE A 648 3.28 18.37 7.55
CA PHE A 648 3.07 19.77 7.20
C PHE A 648 3.72 20.66 8.25
N THR A 649 4.36 21.73 7.84
CA THR A 649 4.99 22.71 8.74
C THR A 649 4.57 24.12 8.35
N ALA A 650 4.15 24.91 9.34
CA ALA A 650 3.83 26.33 9.19
C ALA A 650 4.29 27.08 10.45
N GLY A 651 5.33 27.90 10.33
CA GLY A 651 5.96 28.53 11.49
C GLY A 651 6.48 27.48 12.48
N ASP A 652 5.98 27.54 13.72
CA ASP A 652 6.32 26.61 14.80
C ASP A 652 5.36 25.41 14.94
N GLN A 653 4.32 25.34 14.11
CA GLN A 653 3.36 24.24 14.12
C GLN A 653 3.73 23.15 13.10
N SER A 654 3.44 21.90 13.49
CA SER A 654 3.52 20.77 12.58
C SER A 654 2.32 19.84 12.72
N LYS A 655 1.86 19.26 11.60
CA LYS A 655 0.78 18.27 11.56
C LYS A 655 1.17 17.11 10.66
N GLU A 656 0.87 15.89 11.08
CA GLU A 656 1.14 14.68 10.29
C GLU A 656 -0.15 14.01 9.83
N ILE A 657 -0.15 13.52 8.60
CA ILE A 657 -1.15 12.58 8.07
C ILE A 657 -0.44 11.34 7.50
N THR A 658 -1.17 10.26 7.30
CA THR A 658 -0.66 9.07 6.61
C THR A 658 -1.46 8.85 5.33
N ILE A 659 -0.76 8.67 4.22
CA ILE A 659 -1.33 8.19 2.96
C ILE A 659 -1.05 6.70 2.91
N LYS A 660 -2.10 5.88 2.85
CA LYS A 660 -1.98 4.43 2.88
C LYS A 660 -2.74 3.82 1.71
N GLN A 661 -2.12 2.85 1.04
CA GLN A 661 -2.75 1.98 0.07
C GLN A 661 -2.78 0.56 0.63
N LEU A 662 -3.99 0.02 0.85
CA LEU A 662 -4.21 -1.23 1.56
C LEU A 662 -3.73 -2.46 0.78
N ALA A 663 -3.26 -3.47 1.51
CA ALA A 663 -3.00 -4.78 0.94
C ALA A 663 -4.29 -5.43 0.40
N ARG A 664 -4.17 -6.22 -0.66
CA ARG A 664 -5.28 -6.99 -1.25
C ARG A 664 -4.78 -8.30 -1.85
N VAL A 665 -5.55 -9.37 -1.71
CA VAL A 665 -5.35 -10.60 -2.46
C VAL A 665 -6.58 -10.85 -3.33
N ILE A 666 -6.37 -11.16 -4.60
CA ILE A 666 -7.41 -11.54 -5.55
C ILE A 666 -7.07 -12.94 -6.05
N ALA A 667 -7.90 -13.91 -5.71
CA ALA A 667 -7.77 -15.28 -6.19
C ALA A 667 -8.87 -15.61 -7.21
N THR A 668 -8.53 -16.47 -8.16
CA THR A 668 -9.43 -17.05 -9.16
C THR A 668 -9.08 -18.53 -9.34
N GLN A 669 -10.04 -19.33 -9.79
CA GLN A 669 -9.79 -20.68 -10.32
C GLN A 669 -9.96 -20.67 -11.85
N ASP A 670 -9.70 -21.80 -12.49
CA ASP A 670 -9.93 -22.05 -13.92
C ASP A 670 -11.28 -21.44 -14.35
N ASN A 671 -11.25 -20.53 -15.32
CA ASN A 671 -12.42 -19.79 -15.77
C ASN A 671 -12.38 -19.56 -17.29
N ASN A 672 -13.55 -19.32 -17.87
CA ASN A 672 -13.72 -19.01 -19.29
C ASN A 672 -14.97 -18.13 -19.49
N PRO A 673 -15.03 -17.31 -20.55
CA PRO A 673 -16.23 -16.55 -20.89
C PRO A 673 -17.39 -17.45 -21.35
N TYR A 674 -18.60 -16.89 -21.35
CA TYR A 674 -19.83 -17.59 -21.75
C TYR A 674 -20.47 -16.99 -22.99
N TYR A 675 -21.10 -17.81 -23.82
CA TYR A 675 -21.69 -17.43 -25.10
C TYR A 675 -23.18 -17.81 -25.16
N GLU A 676 -24.04 -16.88 -25.54
CA GLU A 676 -25.44 -17.17 -25.90
C GLU A 676 -25.50 -17.84 -27.28
N TRP A 677 -26.51 -18.68 -27.49
CA TRP A 677 -26.64 -19.41 -28.74
C TRP A 677 -26.78 -18.48 -29.95
N GLY A 678 -26.01 -18.75 -31.00
CA GLY A 678 -26.03 -17.97 -32.24
C GLY A 678 -25.29 -16.63 -32.19
N ARG A 679 -24.59 -16.32 -31.08
CA ARG A 679 -23.79 -15.11 -30.92
C ARG A 679 -22.29 -15.39 -31.08
N LYS A 680 -21.57 -14.37 -31.55
CA LYS A 680 -20.10 -14.35 -31.60
C LYS A 680 -19.44 -13.75 -30.35
N ASP A 681 -20.19 -12.99 -29.56
CA ASP A 681 -19.65 -12.16 -28.49
C ASP A 681 -19.68 -12.89 -27.14
N PRO A 682 -18.56 -12.94 -26.39
CA PRO A 682 -18.53 -13.48 -25.06
C PRO A 682 -19.11 -12.52 -24.01
N PHE A 683 -19.66 -13.11 -22.94
CA PHE A 683 -19.95 -12.47 -21.67
C PHE A 683 -18.89 -12.81 -20.63
N TYR A 684 -18.79 -11.95 -19.62
CA TYR A 684 -17.75 -12.01 -18.59
C TYR A 684 -17.65 -13.41 -17.95
N PRO A 685 -16.46 -13.92 -17.66
CA PRO A 685 -16.30 -15.20 -16.97
C PRO A 685 -16.78 -15.13 -15.50
N SER A 686 -16.89 -16.28 -14.85
CA SER A 686 -16.92 -16.36 -13.38
C SER A 686 -15.51 -16.25 -12.80
N ASN A 687 -15.40 -16.06 -11.49
CA ASN A 687 -14.10 -16.15 -10.81
C ASN A 687 -13.58 -17.60 -10.67
N GLY A 688 -14.33 -18.60 -11.15
CA GLY A 688 -14.06 -20.03 -11.02
C GLY A 688 -14.26 -20.63 -9.62
N MET A 689 -14.43 -19.80 -8.58
CA MET A 689 -14.53 -20.24 -7.19
C MET A 689 -15.97 -20.45 -6.72
N ASP A 690 -16.89 -19.64 -7.23
CA ASP A 690 -18.31 -19.66 -6.89
C ASP A 690 -19.15 -18.97 -7.99
N ASN A 691 -20.44 -18.80 -7.74
CA ASN A 691 -21.39 -18.15 -8.66
C ASN A 691 -21.23 -16.62 -8.71
N THR A 692 -19.99 -16.13 -8.74
CA THR A 692 -19.64 -14.71 -8.82
C THR A 692 -18.97 -14.40 -10.15
N THR A 693 -19.36 -13.27 -10.75
CA THR A 693 -18.71 -12.73 -11.94
C THR A 693 -17.27 -12.32 -11.60
N LYS A 694 -16.29 -12.72 -12.42
CA LYS A 694 -14.90 -12.25 -12.30
C LYS A 694 -14.87 -10.74 -12.42
N ILE A 695 -13.90 -10.10 -11.76
CA ILE A 695 -13.67 -8.67 -11.94
C ILE A 695 -13.43 -8.41 -13.43
N TRP A 696 -14.16 -7.45 -13.98
CA TRP A 696 -13.99 -6.94 -15.33
C TRP A 696 -13.87 -5.42 -15.29
N TYR A 697 -13.32 -4.86 -16.36
CA TYR A 697 -13.02 -3.44 -16.51
C TYR A 697 -13.70 -2.91 -17.76
N ASP A 698 -14.37 -1.77 -17.63
CA ASP A 698 -14.93 -1.02 -18.75
C ASP A 698 -13.83 -0.24 -19.50
N LYS A 699 -14.26 0.58 -20.48
CA LYS A 699 -13.35 1.40 -21.30
C LYS A 699 -12.68 2.53 -20.51
N GLU A 700 -13.28 2.95 -19.39
CA GLU A 700 -12.69 3.90 -18.43
C GLU A 700 -11.68 3.22 -17.48
N GLY A 701 -11.59 1.89 -17.51
CA GLY A 701 -10.72 1.12 -16.62
C GLY A 701 -11.31 0.93 -15.22
N MET A 702 -12.61 1.15 -15.05
CA MET A 702 -13.28 0.97 -13.78
C MET A 702 -13.58 -0.52 -13.51
N PRO A 703 -13.13 -1.08 -12.38
CA PRO A 703 -13.43 -2.47 -12.04
C PRO A 703 -14.88 -2.65 -11.61
N SER A 704 -15.50 -3.77 -12.01
CA SER A 704 -16.81 -4.21 -11.55
C SER A 704 -16.89 -5.73 -11.44
N THR A 705 -17.78 -6.22 -10.57
CA THR A 705 -18.20 -7.63 -10.50
C THR A 705 -19.67 -7.78 -10.88
N ASP A 706 -20.27 -6.76 -11.48
CA ASP A 706 -21.66 -6.79 -11.89
C ASP A 706 -21.87 -7.78 -13.04
N ASN A 707 -23.07 -8.35 -13.08
CA ASN A 707 -23.48 -9.19 -14.20
C ASN A 707 -23.70 -8.34 -15.46
N PRO A 708 -23.58 -8.93 -16.66
CA PRO A 708 -23.96 -8.25 -17.90
C PRO A 708 -25.35 -7.65 -17.81
N ALA A 709 -25.52 -6.45 -18.37
CA ALA A 709 -26.85 -5.88 -18.55
C ALA A 709 -27.71 -6.83 -19.39
N LYS A 710 -29.03 -6.72 -19.28
CA LYS A 710 -29.97 -7.50 -20.09
C LYS A 710 -31.07 -6.63 -20.68
N ALA A 711 -31.53 -7.01 -21.87
CA ALA A 711 -32.64 -6.35 -22.54
C ALA A 711 -33.45 -7.35 -23.38
N ASN A 712 -34.69 -7.01 -23.70
CA ASN A 712 -35.43 -7.73 -24.74
C ASN A 712 -34.88 -7.28 -26.10
N LEU A 713 -34.10 -8.13 -26.76
CA LEU A 713 -33.45 -7.81 -28.01
C LEU A 713 -34.26 -8.24 -29.25
N SER A 714 -35.57 -8.48 -29.09
CA SER A 714 -36.48 -8.96 -30.15
C SER A 714 -36.21 -10.40 -30.63
N THR A 715 -36.92 -10.87 -31.65
CA THR A 715 -36.75 -12.21 -32.25
C THR A 715 -36.33 -12.11 -33.73
N GLY A 716 -35.98 -13.23 -34.35
CA GLY A 716 -35.59 -13.35 -35.76
C GLY A 716 -34.42 -12.44 -36.13
N ALA A 717 -34.47 -11.88 -37.34
CA ALA A 717 -33.43 -10.99 -37.86
C ALA A 717 -33.17 -9.77 -36.97
N ALA A 718 -34.21 -9.23 -36.31
CA ALA A 718 -34.06 -8.12 -35.37
C ALA A 718 -33.22 -8.51 -34.15
N CYS A 719 -33.35 -9.75 -33.66
CA CYS A 719 -32.50 -10.29 -32.60
C CYS A 719 -31.03 -10.31 -33.02
N ILE A 720 -30.71 -10.85 -34.20
CA ILE A 720 -29.34 -10.96 -34.70
C ILE A 720 -28.70 -9.57 -34.89
N LYS A 721 -29.46 -8.63 -35.46
CA LYS A 721 -29.08 -7.22 -35.56
C LYS A 721 -28.71 -6.65 -34.18
N ASN A 722 -29.58 -6.84 -33.19
CA ASN A 722 -29.40 -6.30 -31.84
C ASN A 722 -28.28 -7.00 -31.07
N TYR A 723 -27.98 -8.27 -31.35
CA TYR A 723 -26.81 -8.97 -30.83
C TYR A 723 -25.50 -8.33 -31.29
N ILE A 724 -25.42 -7.92 -32.56
CA ILE A 724 -24.25 -7.21 -33.09
C ILE A 724 -24.11 -5.82 -32.45
N LEU A 725 -25.23 -5.10 -32.29
CA LEU A 725 -25.24 -3.75 -31.71
C LEU A 725 -24.90 -3.74 -30.20
N ASN A 726 -25.16 -4.84 -29.48
CA ASN A 726 -25.05 -4.90 -28.03
C ASN A 726 -24.23 -6.12 -27.55
N PRO A 727 -22.91 -6.15 -27.80
CA PRO A 727 -22.07 -7.33 -27.56
C PRO A 727 -21.96 -7.74 -26.08
N ASN A 728 -22.22 -6.83 -25.14
CA ASN A 728 -22.18 -7.07 -23.69
C ASN A 728 -23.56 -7.07 -23.02
N VAL A 729 -24.66 -7.11 -23.78
CA VAL A 729 -26.03 -7.19 -23.26
C VAL A 729 -26.63 -8.57 -23.53
N MET A 730 -27.02 -9.27 -22.47
CA MET A 730 -27.70 -10.56 -22.52
C MET A 730 -29.17 -10.39 -22.93
N HIS A 731 -29.70 -11.41 -23.58
CA HIS A 731 -31.10 -11.47 -23.99
C HIS A 731 -31.99 -11.79 -22.76
N ALA A 732 -33.02 -11.00 -22.51
CA ALA A 732 -33.85 -11.11 -21.30
C ALA A 732 -35.02 -12.13 -21.39
N THR A 733 -35.25 -12.73 -22.55
CA THR A 733 -36.31 -13.73 -22.80
C THR A 733 -35.71 -15.11 -23.09
N ASN A 734 -36.37 -16.20 -22.71
CA ASN A 734 -35.78 -17.54 -22.86
C ASN A 734 -35.48 -17.92 -24.33
N THR A 735 -36.33 -17.54 -25.28
CA THR A 735 -36.24 -18.07 -26.65
C THR A 735 -35.24 -17.37 -27.57
N ALA A 736 -34.68 -16.22 -27.18
CA ALA A 736 -33.76 -15.44 -28.01
C ALA A 736 -34.32 -15.17 -29.43
N ASP A 737 -33.56 -15.44 -30.51
CA ASP A 737 -34.00 -15.23 -31.89
C ASP A 737 -35.23 -16.09 -32.26
N LYS A 738 -35.41 -17.25 -31.64
CA LYS A 738 -36.54 -18.15 -31.83
C LYS A 738 -36.82 -18.58 -33.29
N LEU A 739 -35.84 -18.54 -34.20
CA LEU A 739 -36.13 -18.73 -35.63
C LEU A 739 -35.07 -19.53 -36.37
N TYR A 740 -33.81 -19.12 -36.30
CA TYR A 740 -32.80 -19.62 -37.21
C TYR A 740 -32.17 -20.91 -36.70
N LEU A 741 -31.79 -21.80 -37.62
CA LEU A 741 -31.07 -23.04 -37.33
C LEU A 741 -29.58 -22.98 -37.67
N ASN A 742 -29.17 -21.99 -38.48
CA ASN A 742 -27.89 -21.98 -39.19
C ASN A 742 -26.93 -20.89 -38.70
N LEU A 743 -27.13 -20.32 -37.50
CA LEU A 743 -26.35 -19.17 -37.05
C LEU A 743 -24.86 -19.49 -36.86
N TRP A 744 -24.50 -20.66 -36.31
CA TRP A 744 -23.10 -21.09 -36.17
C TRP A 744 -22.64 -22.07 -37.24
N ALA A 745 -23.57 -22.70 -37.97
CA ALA A 745 -23.30 -23.64 -39.04
C ALA A 745 -24.09 -23.27 -40.31
N ALA A 746 -23.42 -22.75 -41.34
CA ALA A 746 -24.02 -21.99 -42.45
C ALA A 746 -25.18 -22.70 -43.16
N ASN A 747 -25.06 -24.01 -43.34
CA ASN A 747 -25.97 -24.84 -44.12
C ASN A 747 -26.80 -25.79 -43.24
N ASN A 748 -26.84 -25.55 -41.93
CA ASN A 748 -27.65 -26.39 -41.06
C ASN A 748 -29.15 -26.11 -41.24
N SER A 749 -29.88 -27.11 -41.73
CA SER A 749 -31.33 -27.08 -41.88
C SER A 749 -32.04 -28.13 -41.03
N SER A 750 -31.32 -28.74 -40.09
CA SER A 750 -31.79 -29.85 -39.26
C SER A 750 -31.54 -29.59 -37.78
N VAL A 751 -32.31 -30.27 -36.94
CA VAL A 751 -32.12 -30.36 -35.48
C VAL A 751 -31.69 -31.77 -35.04
N SER A 752 -31.29 -32.60 -36.01
CA SER A 752 -30.88 -33.98 -35.77
C SER A 752 -29.59 -34.04 -34.95
N PHE A 753 -29.58 -34.96 -33.98
CA PHE A 753 -28.41 -35.32 -33.19
C PHE A 753 -27.50 -36.25 -34.01
N SER A 754 -26.84 -35.70 -35.03
CA SER A 754 -26.02 -36.43 -35.99
C SER A 754 -24.77 -35.63 -36.36
N ALA A 755 -23.90 -36.23 -37.16
CA ALA A 755 -22.84 -35.52 -37.88
C ALA A 755 -23.48 -34.61 -38.95
N SER A 756 -24.09 -33.51 -38.52
CA SER A 756 -24.73 -32.48 -39.33
C SER A 756 -23.68 -31.44 -39.79
N PRO A 757 -23.93 -30.67 -40.86
CA PRO A 757 -22.91 -29.80 -41.46
C PRO A 757 -22.40 -28.77 -40.47
N THR A 758 -21.10 -28.48 -40.56
CA THR A 758 -20.36 -27.69 -39.58
C THR A 758 -19.67 -26.47 -40.19
N THR A 759 -20.10 -26.02 -41.37
CA THR A 759 -19.46 -24.90 -42.06
C THR A 759 -19.50 -23.64 -41.20
N LYS A 760 -18.32 -23.21 -40.72
CA LYS A 760 -18.16 -22.07 -39.84
C LYS A 760 -18.70 -20.77 -40.44
N THR A 761 -19.62 -20.13 -39.75
CA THR A 761 -20.24 -18.86 -40.17
C THR A 761 -19.43 -17.65 -39.70
N ILE A 762 -19.88 -16.46 -40.11
CA ILE A 762 -19.44 -15.19 -39.51
C ILE A 762 -19.91 -14.97 -38.08
N TYR A 763 -20.84 -15.77 -37.53
CA TYR A 763 -21.29 -15.64 -36.13
C TYR A 763 -20.66 -16.68 -35.20
N ASP A 764 -19.91 -17.65 -35.73
CA ASP A 764 -19.17 -18.63 -34.93
C ASP A 764 -18.05 -17.89 -34.15
N PRO A 765 -18.01 -17.99 -32.80
CA PRO A 765 -17.06 -17.29 -31.95
C PRO A 765 -15.64 -17.88 -31.97
N CYS A 766 -15.44 -19.08 -32.52
CA CYS A 766 -14.17 -19.79 -32.42
C CYS A 766 -13.03 -19.07 -33.18
N PRO A 767 -11.76 -19.27 -32.78
CA PRO A 767 -10.60 -18.70 -33.44
C PRO A 767 -10.37 -19.30 -34.84
N VAL A 768 -9.44 -18.71 -35.60
CA VAL A 768 -9.02 -19.24 -36.92
C VAL A 768 -8.64 -20.72 -36.81
N GLY A 769 -9.12 -21.54 -37.74
CA GLY A 769 -8.87 -22.99 -37.78
C GLY A 769 -9.80 -23.82 -36.88
N PHE A 770 -10.69 -23.19 -36.12
CA PHE A 770 -11.63 -23.85 -35.22
C PHE A 770 -13.07 -23.37 -35.44
N ARG A 771 -14.03 -24.20 -35.04
CA ARG A 771 -15.48 -23.99 -35.10
C ARG A 771 -16.19 -24.68 -33.94
N LEU A 772 -17.48 -24.45 -33.77
CA LEU A 772 -18.26 -25.25 -32.83
C LEU A 772 -18.32 -26.74 -33.22
N PRO A 773 -18.41 -27.65 -32.24
CA PRO A 773 -18.52 -29.08 -32.48
C PRO A 773 -19.88 -29.48 -33.09
N ALA A 774 -19.87 -30.59 -33.82
CA ALA A 774 -21.10 -31.23 -34.29
C ALA A 774 -21.89 -31.81 -33.10
N ALA A 775 -23.21 -32.00 -33.27
CA ALA A 775 -24.11 -32.43 -32.18
C ALA A 775 -23.69 -33.73 -31.50
N ASN A 776 -23.19 -34.71 -32.25
CA ASN A 776 -22.81 -36.01 -31.72
C ASN A 776 -21.33 -36.13 -31.34
N ALA A 777 -20.57 -35.02 -31.34
CA ALA A 777 -19.13 -35.06 -31.14
C ALA A 777 -18.73 -35.59 -29.75
N PHE A 778 -19.53 -35.29 -28.72
CA PHE A 778 -19.28 -35.72 -27.33
C PHE A 778 -19.84 -37.11 -26.99
N SER A 779 -20.54 -37.78 -27.91
CA SER A 779 -21.18 -39.08 -27.63
C SER A 779 -20.22 -40.17 -27.14
N GLY A 780 -18.92 -40.08 -27.47
CA GLY A 780 -17.91 -41.05 -26.98
C GLY A 780 -17.62 -40.97 -25.47
N PHE A 781 -18.04 -39.89 -24.81
CA PHE A 781 -17.82 -39.70 -23.38
C PHE A 781 -18.76 -40.51 -22.49
N THR A 782 -19.71 -41.25 -23.07
CA THR A 782 -20.54 -42.22 -22.34
C THR A 782 -20.43 -43.60 -22.98
N THR A 783 -20.61 -44.64 -22.17
CA THR A 783 -20.58 -46.05 -22.65
C THR A 783 -21.72 -46.36 -23.62
N THR A 784 -22.84 -45.64 -23.50
CA THR A 784 -24.07 -45.84 -24.28
C THR A 784 -24.15 -44.97 -25.54
N GLY A 785 -23.31 -43.94 -25.66
CA GLY A 785 -23.44 -42.92 -26.70
C GLY A 785 -24.52 -41.87 -26.41
N GLU A 786 -25.31 -42.07 -25.36
CA GLU A 786 -26.47 -41.26 -24.97
C GLU A 786 -26.23 -40.53 -23.64
N SER A 787 -27.21 -39.78 -23.17
CA SER A 787 -27.21 -39.18 -21.82
C SER A 787 -27.28 -40.25 -20.73
N VAL A 788 -26.49 -40.10 -19.67
CA VAL A 788 -26.40 -41.02 -18.54
C VAL A 788 -26.51 -40.26 -17.22
N GLU A 789 -27.15 -40.88 -16.22
CA GLU A 789 -27.30 -40.37 -14.85
C GLU A 789 -26.52 -41.24 -13.84
N SER A 790 -25.58 -42.05 -14.34
CA SER A 790 -24.72 -42.91 -13.54
C SER A 790 -23.25 -42.64 -13.86
N VAL A 791 -22.46 -42.38 -12.82
CA VAL A 791 -21.01 -42.17 -12.89
C VAL A 791 -20.28 -43.33 -13.57
N SER A 792 -20.74 -44.57 -13.38
CA SER A 792 -20.12 -45.76 -13.98
C SER A 792 -20.25 -45.84 -15.51
N GLU A 793 -21.18 -45.09 -16.08
CA GLU A 793 -21.43 -45.03 -17.53
C GLU A 793 -20.73 -43.83 -18.19
N ILE A 794 -20.08 -42.97 -17.41
CA ILE A 794 -19.23 -41.88 -17.90
C ILE A 794 -17.84 -42.45 -18.21
N ASN A 795 -17.38 -42.28 -19.45
CA ASN A 795 -16.04 -42.70 -19.88
C ASN A 795 -15.01 -41.68 -19.41
N GLY A 796 -14.74 -41.62 -18.11
CA GLY A 796 -13.74 -40.72 -17.54
C GLY A 796 -13.60 -40.89 -16.04
N PHE A 797 -12.92 -39.93 -15.42
CA PHE A 797 -12.86 -39.80 -13.97
C PHE A 797 -12.96 -38.33 -13.56
N TYR A 798 -13.52 -38.09 -12.37
CA TYR A 798 -13.67 -36.76 -11.81
C TYR A 798 -12.40 -36.31 -11.09
N ASP A 799 -12.02 -35.05 -11.26
CA ASP A 799 -10.90 -34.39 -10.60
C ASP A 799 -11.46 -33.41 -9.56
N ASP A 800 -11.41 -33.79 -8.27
CA ASP A 800 -11.89 -32.93 -7.18
C ASP A 800 -11.00 -31.70 -6.93
N ASN A 801 -9.74 -31.71 -7.41
CA ASN A 801 -8.84 -30.56 -7.24
C ASN A 801 -9.09 -29.50 -8.32
N ARG A 802 -9.27 -29.93 -9.57
CA ARG A 802 -9.58 -29.03 -10.70
C ARG A 802 -11.07 -28.81 -10.93
N ILE A 803 -11.92 -29.57 -10.23
CA ILE A 803 -13.38 -29.46 -10.27
C ILE A 803 -13.89 -29.66 -11.71
N GLY A 804 -13.73 -30.87 -12.22
CA GLY A 804 -14.06 -31.21 -13.60
C GLY A 804 -13.84 -32.68 -13.93
N TRP A 805 -14.07 -33.03 -15.19
CA TRP A 805 -13.91 -34.40 -15.68
C TRP A 805 -12.74 -34.53 -16.62
N HIS A 806 -11.90 -35.55 -16.38
CA HIS A 806 -10.99 -36.09 -17.39
C HIS A 806 -11.73 -37.19 -18.16
N LEU A 807 -12.16 -36.88 -19.37
CA LEU A 807 -12.90 -37.81 -20.23
C LEU A 807 -11.93 -38.53 -21.16
N TYR A 808 -12.08 -39.85 -21.27
CA TYR A 808 -11.26 -40.65 -22.18
C TYR A 808 -11.53 -40.27 -23.63
N THR A 809 -10.46 -40.12 -24.39
CA THR A 809 -10.50 -39.71 -25.80
C THR A 809 -10.99 -40.81 -26.73
N ASP A 810 -10.83 -42.08 -26.34
CA ASP A 810 -11.27 -43.25 -27.11
C ASP A 810 -11.46 -44.48 -26.20
N ALA A 811 -11.83 -45.62 -26.81
CA ALA A 811 -12.04 -46.88 -26.10
C ALA A 811 -10.78 -47.50 -25.47
N THR A 812 -9.57 -47.05 -25.85
CA THR A 812 -8.30 -47.53 -25.25
C THR A 812 -8.08 -46.95 -23.86
N LYS A 813 -8.72 -45.81 -23.54
CA LYS A 813 -8.61 -45.12 -22.24
C LYS A 813 -7.19 -44.69 -21.86
N ILE A 814 -6.30 -44.52 -22.86
CA ILE A 814 -4.90 -44.13 -22.65
C ILE A 814 -4.75 -42.62 -22.44
N ARG A 815 -5.57 -41.82 -23.12
CA ARG A 815 -5.47 -40.35 -23.13
C ARG A 815 -6.80 -39.73 -22.72
N THR A 816 -6.74 -38.59 -22.05
CA THR A 816 -7.92 -37.85 -21.60
C THR A 816 -7.95 -36.41 -22.14
N ILE A 817 -9.14 -35.81 -22.10
CA ILE A 817 -9.39 -34.38 -22.30
C ILE A 817 -10.16 -33.85 -21.09
N PHE A 818 -9.77 -32.68 -20.60
CA PHE A 818 -10.34 -32.10 -19.38
C PHE A 818 -11.49 -31.12 -19.67
N PHE A 819 -12.63 -31.31 -19.01
CA PHE A 819 -13.82 -30.45 -19.06
C PHE A 819 -14.12 -29.89 -17.66
N PRO A 820 -13.87 -28.59 -17.40
CA PRO A 820 -14.17 -27.98 -16.10
C PRO A 820 -15.68 -27.81 -15.87
N LEU A 821 -16.11 -27.82 -14.61
CA LEU A 821 -17.48 -27.47 -14.23
C LEU A 821 -17.61 -25.95 -14.02
N SER A 822 -17.42 -25.20 -15.11
CA SER A 822 -17.35 -23.73 -15.07
C SER A 822 -18.71 -23.02 -15.03
N GLY A 823 -19.84 -23.75 -14.99
CA GLY A 823 -21.17 -23.16 -14.91
C GLY A 823 -21.69 -22.55 -16.22
N TRP A 824 -22.65 -21.64 -16.09
CA TRP A 824 -23.32 -20.90 -17.18
C TRP A 824 -23.92 -19.58 -16.67
N ARG A 825 -24.39 -18.68 -17.56
CA ARG A 825 -25.12 -17.44 -17.16
C ARG A 825 -26.61 -17.49 -17.45
N ASN A 826 -27.38 -17.06 -16.46
CA ASN A 826 -28.84 -17.09 -16.48
C ASN A 826 -29.47 -15.89 -17.15
N TYR A 827 -30.29 -16.11 -18.19
CA TYR A 827 -31.01 -15.03 -18.88
C TYR A 827 -31.95 -14.23 -17.94
N VAL A 828 -32.45 -14.84 -16.86
CA VAL A 828 -33.38 -14.21 -15.92
C VAL A 828 -32.72 -13.08 -15.13
N ASN A 829 -31.44 -13.18 -14.79
CA ASN A 829 -30.75 -12.17 -13.96
C ASN A 829 -29.29 -11.90 -14.37
N SER A 830 -28.89 -12.42 -15.52
CA SER A 830 -27.53 -12.44 -16.08
C SER A 830 -26.47 -13.08 -15.18
N ALA A 831 -26.87 -13.66 -14.03
CA ALA A 831 -25.95 -14.16 -13.03
C ALA A 831 -25.33 -15.48 -13.46
N VAL A 832 -24.08 -15.68 -13.05
CA VAL A 832 -23.41 -16.97 -13.14
C VAL A 832 -24.13 -17.98 -12.23
N LYS A 833 -24.27 -19.23 -12.70
CA LYS A 833 -24.86 -20.36 -11.98
C LYS A 833 -24.09 -21.65 -12.25
N GLY A 834 -24.10 -22.55 -11.27
CA GLY A 834 -23.55 -23.91 -11.37
C GLY A 834 -22.02 -23.99 -11.44
N VAL A 835 -21.29 -22.93 -11.10
CA VAL A 835 -19.82 -23.01 -10.98
C VAL A 835 -19.50 -24.03 -9.90
N LYS A 836 -18.65 -25.00 -10.24
CA LYS A 836 -18.29 -26.18 -9.43
C LYS A 836 -19.34 -27.29 -9.33
N ASP A 837 -20.53 -27.10 -9.89
CA ASP A 837 -21.62 -28.07 -9.84
C ASP A 837 -21.84 -28.77 -11.19
N TRP A 838 -21.79 -28.03 -12.30
CA TRP A 838 -21.89 -28.57 -13.66
C TRP A 838 -21.30 -27.63 -14.72
N GLY A 839 -21.12 -28.13 -15.94
CA GLY A 839 -20.69 -27.37 -17.12
C GLY A 839 -21.60 -27.62 -18.31
N ASN A 840 -21.96 -26.54 -19.03
CA ASN A 840 -22.82 -26.60 -20.22
C ASN A 840 -22.02 -26.23 -21.47
N TYR A 841 -21.96 -27.09 -22.49
CA TYR A 841 -21.06 -27.00 -23.63
C TYR A 841 -21.83 -27.03 -24.95
N TRP A 842 -21.77 -25.96 -25.73
CA TRP A 842 -22.58 -25.82 -26.94
C TRP A 842 -22.12 -26.64 -28.14
N TYR A 843 -23.10 -27.08 -28.93
CA TYR A 843 -22.91 -27.53 -30.30
C TYR A 843 -23.21 -26.42 -31.31
N GLY A 844 -22.72 -26.59 -32.54
CA GLY A 844 -22.98 -25.67 -33.66
C GLY A 844 -24.42 -25.71 -34.19
N VAL A 845 -25.26 -26.61 -33.67
CA VAL A 845 -26.66 -26.78 -34.07
C VAL A 845 -27.59 -26.67 -32.85
N PRO A 846 -28.82 -26.15 -33.01
CA PRO A 846 -29.77 -26.03 -31.91
C PRO A 846 -30.59 -27.32 -31.72
N TYR A 847 -31.27 -27.43 -30.59
CA TYR A 847 -32.17 -28.55 -30.30
C TYR A 847 -33.50 -28.39 -31.04
N ASP A 848 -34.01 -27.16 -31.08
CA ASP A 848 -35.15 -26.74 -31.88
C ASP A 848 -35.09 -25.21 -32.08
N MET A 849 -36.17 -24.58 -32.57
CA MET A 849 -36.20 -23.13 -32.76
C MET A 849 -36.16 -22.33 -31.46
N GLN A 850 -36.49 -22.91 -30.31
CA GLN A 850 -36.56 -22.23 -29.00
C GLN A 850 -35.34 -22.52 -28.13
N ASP A 851 -34.76 -23.70 -28.29
CA ASP A 851 -33.72 -24.21 -27.41
C ASP A 851 -32.42 -24.52 -28.16
N ALA A 852 -31.31 -24.16 -27.52
CA ALA A 852 -29.97 -24.56 -27.87
C ALA A 852 -29.70 -26.02 -27.46
N GLN A 853 -28.70 -26.63 -28.08
CA GLN A 853 -28.25 -27.99 -27.80
C GLN A 853 -26.80 -27.99 -27.35
N GLY A 854 -26.50 -28.84 -26.37
CA GLY A 854 -25.16 -29.01 -25.86
C GLY A 854 -24.99 -30.27 -25.03
N MET A 855 -23.75 -30.49 -24.59
CA MET A 855 -23.47 -31.41 -23.49
C MET A 855 -23.62 -30.68 -22.15
N ASP A 856 -24.29 -31.31 -21.20
CA ASP A 856 -24.32 -30.88 -19.80
C ASP A 856 -23.67 -31.95 -18.95
N ILE A 857 -22.73 -31.57 -18.10
CA ILE A 857 -21.96 -32.51 -17.30
C ILE A 857 -21.89 -32.03 -15.85
N GLY A 858 -22.27 -32.89 -14.91
CA GLY A 858 -22.15 -32.67 -13.47
C GLY A 858 -21.34 -33.77 -12.81
N LYS A 859 -21.20 -33.74 -11.48
CA LYS A 859 -20.45 -34.78 -10.75
C LYS A 859 -21.08 -36.19 -10.86
N GLU A 860 -22.39 -36.26 -11.09
CA GLU A 860 -23.13 -37.53 -11.07
C GLU A 860 -23.72 -37.95 -12.42
N TYR A 861 -23.67 -37.07 -13.43
CA TYR A 861 -24.33 -37.28 -14.71
C TYR A 861 -23.56 -36.66 -15.88
N LEU A 862 -23.79 -37.18 -17.09
CA LEU A 862 -23.36 -36.58 -18.35
C LEU A 862 -24.48 -36.71 -19.38
N ARG A 863 -25.03 -35.57 -19.80
CA ARG A 863 -26.11 -35.48 -20.78
C ARG A 863 -25.55 -34.99 -22.11
N ASN A 864 -25.34 -35.92 -23.04
CA ASN A 864 -24.84 -35.62 -24.38
C ASN A 864 -25.84 -34.83 -25.24
N LYS A 865 -27.14 -34.92 -24.91
CA LYS A 865 -28.23 -34.26 -25.64
C LYS A 865 -29.04 -33.36 -24.71
N ASN A 866 -28.38 -32.40 -24.06
CA ASN A 866 -29.06 -31.46 -23.19
C ASN A 866 -29.78 -30.38 -24.00
N LYS A 867 -30.97 -30.01 -23.52
CA LYS A 867 -31.79 -28.94 -24.09
C LYS A 867 -31.75 -27.74 -23.15
N THR A 868 -31.40 -26.57 -23.66
CA THR A 868 -31.26 -25.36 -22.84
C THR A 868 -31.78 -24.17 -23.62
N HIS A 869 -32.50 -23.26 -22.99
CA HIS A 869 -33.00 -22.06 -23.66
C HIS A 869 -31.86 -21.25 -24.31
N ARG A 870 -32.09 -20.74 -25.54
CA ARG A 870 -31.06 -20.06 -26.35
C ARG A 870 -30.44 -18.82 -25.70
N ALA A 871 -31.15 -18.18 -24.78
CA ALA A 871 -30.67 -17.01 -24.03
C ALA A 871 -29.79 -17.33 -22.81
N PHE A 872 -29.62 -18.61 -22.46
CA PHE A 872 -28.57 -18.96 -21.52
C PHE A 872 -27.20 -18.82 -22.20
N ALA A 873 -26.20 -18.36 -21.46
CA ALA A 873 -24.84 -18.33 -21.96
C ALA A 873 -24.03 -19.51 -21.40
N GLY A 874 -23.47 -20.34 -22.28
CA GLY A 874 -22.74 -21.55 -21.96
C GLY A 874 -21.30 -21.52 -22.45
N ASN A 875 -20.58 -22.61 -22.23
CA ASN A 875 -19.17 -22.77 -22.58
C ASN A 875 -19.04 -23.28 -24.02
N ILE A 876 -17.87 -23.01 -24.62
CA ILE A 876 -17.54 -23.52 -25.95
C ILE A 876 -16.23 -24.28 -25.85
N ARG A 877 -16.27 -25.52 -26.34
CA ARG A 877 -15.10 -26.36 -26.56
C ARG A 877 -14.92 -26.55 -28.08
N PRO A 878 -14.10 -25.70 -28.74
CA PRO A 878 -13.97 -25.70 -30.19
C PRO A 878 -13.41 -27.02 -30.75
N CYS A 879 -13.84 -27.37 -31.95
CA CYS A 879 -13.30 -28.44 -32.78
C CYS A 879 -12.63 -27.81 -34.00
N GLN A 880 -11.58 -28.44 -34.55
CA GLN A 880 -10.92 -27.98 -35.77
C GLN A 880 -11.91 -27.89 -36.94
N ASP A 881 -11.81 -26.82 -37.74
CA ASP A 881 -12.72 -26.46 -38.85
C ASP A 881 -12.68 -27.46 -40.02
#